data_AF-A0A1F9E7I1-F1
#
_entry.id   AF-A0A1F9E7I1-F1
#
_cell.length_a   1.000
_cell.length_b   1.000
_cell.length_c   1.000
_cell.angle_alpha   90.00
_cell.angle_beta   90.00
_cell.angle_gamma   90.00
#
_symmetry.space_group_name_H-M   'P 1'
#
loop_
_entity.id
_entity.type
_entity.pdbx_description
1 polymer ?
#
loop_
_entity_poly.entity_id
_entity_poly.type
_entity_poly.pdbx_seq_one_letter_code
_entity_poly.pdbx_strand_id
1 'polypeptide(L)'
;MSFNNISQKIFYAFVTAGLLWSPLGWSWPDQYDGSVIDINQIHAPAERYPYCDRYEHQGSSDPRENNLQAYKACERGTTEARRMAERFGQGNGEVLGLLMGYTRGLFNAFEGSKDKDEYVKLGEQGVTGDFQRAKGDGIKAASGEAKTMAQSDVIALFRQAVEDAQEPKPVYDERSVLEVINRYAGVPDGYSKSGFGMKDEQTLLREATANLGQTPIFHDVNSTTFDGLGNISFWDLYTKRGEARSFAEYGWGNSRRAWSVWQTLPDVAKAEYDNLRESYVMVEEVSEHVDPATGKVVREIRQVKKVIFTRDEVQRIWADGFMGSYEFYVSHYFSLAYHQNIQRGYGLGLALGTETGKIYAMQVGKVREFNRRYQEVSRDSYRETFRGEYDGNFHSTFEDYMSHPKLEINKVTFIGKTEEDGIFTPGEWIRSQALVTNLGGVGKDVKVRLVGDIEAGSDTEENKNVPRISRQMLETDFIARIDTRLQAREQANIGVSVDGLVLYNRFEVNKIAEVDNVVLSSLDVVRGSGQLRIYLSNPSKNPTPSSLILRVEIPEIDVIERNLPPLEAGTKKKPVDISFSGLDPLHLIDKGTFNIRAVLVMGDEEMHSGSDSVTIDRSSSLASYFHALVNQQVEGLSQSETEIRLGAVQDRVLAIAQDEVNKYHNSSVWENRPADTMAGQLAQKYKTQAFSSDPQVKGRAQAQYQDLGETLWKLRGKIDKGSTRKAYSQVIMEFSPEIHKKKLKK
;
A
#
# COMPACT_ATOMS: atom_id res chain seq x y z
N MET A 1 -36.56 -14.29 -54.39
CA MET A 1 -38.01 -14.57 -54.29
C MET A 1 -38.58 -13.75 -53.14
N SER A 2 -39.69 -13.06 -53.39
CA SER A 2 -40.35 -12.12 -52.47
C SER A 2 -40.75 -12.80 -51.15
N PHE A 3 -40.28 -12.25 -50.02
CA PHE A 3 -40.81 -12.51 -48.67
C PHE A 3 -41.01 -11.18 -47.92
N ASN A 4 -41.59 -10.16 -48.60
CA ASN A 4 -41.75 -8.82 -48.03
C ASN A 4 -43.14 -8.52 -47.46
N ASN A 5 -43.97 -9.52 -47.19
CA ASN A 5 -45.36 -9.29 -46.73
C ASN A 5 -45.78 -10.09 -45.48
N ILE A 6 -44.84 -10.77 -44.81
CA ILE A 6 -45.15 -11.58 -43.61
C ILE A 6 -44.76 -10.86 -42.31
N SER A 7 -43.71 -10.03 -42.27
CA SER A 7 -43.28 -9.39 -41.01
C SER A 7 -44.21 -8.28 -40.51
N GLN A 8 -44.90 -7.55 -41.40
CA GLN A 8 -45.89 -6.53 -40.99
C GLN A 8 -47.19 -7.13 -40.44
N LYS A 9 -47.59 -8.33 -40.89
CA LYS A 9 -48.77 -9.02 -40.35
C LYS A 9 -48.50 -9.72 -39.02
N ILE A 10 -47.27 -10.16 -38.76
CA ILE A 10 -46.87 -10.71 -37.47
C ILE A 10 -46.77 -9.60 -36.40
N PHE A 11 -46.34 -8.39 -36.76
CA PHE A 11 -46.28 -7.23 -35.85
C PHE A 11 -47.68 -6.81 -35.37
N TYR A 12 -48.70 -6.80 -36.26
CA TYR A 12 -50.08 -6.54 -35.83
C TYR A 12 -50.72 -7.74 -35.09
N ALA A 13 -50.36 -8.98 -35.43
CA ALA A 13 -50.89 -10.16 -34.75
C ALA A 13 -50.34 -10.33 -33.31
N PHE A 14 -49.07 -10.00 -33.05
CA PHE A 14 -48.52 -10.06 -31.68
C PHE A 14 -48.94 -8.88 -30.79
N VAL A 15 -49.14 -7.69 -31.37
CA VAL A 15 -49.65 -6.52 -30.63
C VAL A 15 -51.14 -6.67 -30.31
N THR A 16 -51.92 -7.42 -31.10
CA THR A 16 -53.37 -7.62 -30.84
C THR A 16 -53.70 -8.93 -30.11
N ALA A 17 -52.94 -10.02 -30.31
CA ALA A 17 -53.17 -11.29 -29.60
C ALA A 17 -52.61 -11.31 -28.16
N GLY A 18 -51.67 -10.41 -27.82
CA GLY A 18 -51.23 -10.23 -26.43
C GLY A 18 -52.18 -9.42 -25.55
N LEU A 19 -53.20 -8.78 -26.14
CA LEU A 19 -54.14 -7.90 -25.42
C LEU A 19 -55.44 -8.59 -25.00
N LEU A 20 -55.68 -9.84 -25.41
CA LEU A 20 -56.92 -10.55 -25.12
C LEU A 20 -56.59 -12.00 -24.72
N TRP A 21 -56.72 -12.27 -23.42
CA TRP A 21 -56.69 -13.58 -22.73
C TRP A 21 -55.33 -14.05 -22.17
N SER A 22 -54.99 -13.55 -20.98
CA SER A 22 -54.74 -14.42 -19.82
C SER A 22 -54.72 -13.59 -18.51
N PRO A 23 -55.59 -13.87 -17.52
CA PRO A 23 -55.42 -13.40 -16.16
C PRO A 23 -54.44 -14.34 -15.46
N LEU A 24 -53.18 -14.31 -15.88
CA LEU A 24 -52.11 -14.97 -15.13
C LEU A 24 -51.36 -13.86 -14.42
N GLY A 25 -51.42 -13.90 -13.09
CA GLY A 25 -50.77 -12.95 -12.21
C GLY A 25 -49.28 -12.90 -12.48
N TRP A 26 -48.84 -11.81 -13.08
CA TRP A 26 -47.46 -11.35 -12.96
C TRP A 26 -47.48 -10.37 -11.81
N SER A 27 -47.24 -10.88 -10.61
CA SER A 27 -46.88 -10.07 -9.46
C SER A 27 -45.73 -9.16 -9.88
N TRP A 28 -45.90 -7.86 -9.69
CA TRP A 28 -44.79 -6.93 -9.63
C TRP A 28 -43.72 -7.54 -8.70
N PRO A 29 -42.42 -7.50 -9.03
CA PRO A 29 -41.38 -7.87 -8.09
C PRO A 29 -41.62 -7.06 -6.82
N ASP A 30 -41.97 -7.77 -5.76
CA ASP A 30 -42.07 -7.26 -4.40
C ASP A 30 -40.68 -6.73 -4.01
N GLN A 31 -40.47 -5.42 -4.16
CA GLN A 31 -39.56 -4.56 -3.39
C GLN A 31 -39.42 -3.18 -4.08
N TYR A 32 -40.45 -2.36 -3.92
CA TYR A 32 -40.30 -0.91 -3.92
C TYR A 32 -40.20 -0.46 -2.45
N ASP A 33 -39.00 -0.13 -1.99
CA ASP A 33 -38.75 0.27 -0.59
C ASP A 33 -38.31 1.74 -0.50
N GLY A 34 -39.19 2.69 -0.82
CA GLY A 34 -38.94 4.12 -0.55
C GLY A 34 -40.08 5.02 -1.01
N SER A 35 -40.40 6.07 -0.25
CA SER A 35 -41.52 6.99 -0.49
C SER A 35 -41.20 8.10 -1.49
N VAL A 36 -42.04 8.31 -2.53
CA VAL A 36 -42.53 9.63 -3.01
C VAL A 36 -43.86 9.48 -3.81
N ILE A 37 -44.17 8.33 -4.43
CA ILE A 37 -45.53 8.00 -4.92
C ILE A 37 -45.67 6.49 -4.86
N ASP A 38 -46.77 5.97 -4.33
CA ASP A 38 -47.09 4.55 -4.49
C ASP A 38 -47.42 4.29 -5.98
N ILE A 39 -46.40 3.87 -6.73
CA ILE A 39 -46.46 3.52 -8.16
C ILE A 39 -47.44 2.39 -8.49
N ASN A 40 -48.11 1.81 -7.49
CA ASN A 40 -49.15 0.81 -7.67
C ASN A 40 -50.56 1.38 -7.45
N GLN A 41 -50.68 2.66 -7.13
CA GLN A 41 -51.96 3.33 -6.91
C GLN A 41 -52.22 4.37 -8.00
N ILE A 42 -53.31 4.18 -8.75
CA ILE A 42 -53.91 5.27 -9.52
C ILE A 42 -54.74 6.07 -8.52
N HIS A 43 -54.32 7.31 -8.23
CA HIS A 43 -55.09 8.17 -7.33
C HIS A 43 -56.48 8.45 -7.92
N ALA A 44 -57.53 8.51 -7.09
CA ALA A 44 -58.87 8.87 -7.56
C ALA A 44 -58.91 10.36 -7.98
N PRO A 45 -59.78 10.74 -8.95
CA PRO A 45 -59.98 12.15 -9.28
C PRO A 45 -60.60 12.87 -8.08
N ALA A 46 -60.09 14.06 -7.79
CA ALA A 46 -60.53 14.81 -6.63
C ALA A 46 -61.70 15.75 -6.99
N GLU A 47 -62.81 15.70 -6.23
CA GLU A 47 -64.05 16.41 -6.58
C GLU A 47 -63.96 17.93 -6.39
N ARG A 48 -63.36 18.41 -5.29
CA ARG A 48 -63.13 19.83 -4.99
C ARG A 48 -62.08 19.99 -3.88
N TYR A 49 -61.26 21.04 -3.93
CA TYR A 49 -60.35 21.41 -2.83
C TYR A 49 -61.05 22.40 -1.88
N PRO A 50 -61.36 22.03 -0.63
CA PRO A 50 -62.27 22.79 0.25
C PRO A 50 -61.64 24.06 0.87
N TYR A 51 -60.42 24.44 0.48
CA TYR A 51 -59.73 25.60 1.06
C TYR A 51 -60.44 26.93 0.81
N CYS A 52 -61.12 27.05 -0.33
CA CYS A 52 -61.80 28.28 -0.71
C CYS A 52 -63.13 28.48 0.04
N ASP A 53 -63.68 27.42 0.62
CA ASP A 53 -64.96 27.44 1.34
C ASP A 53 -64.92 28.40 2.56
N ARG A 54 -63.71 28.70 3.09
CA ARG A 54 -63.52 29.67 4.19
C ARG A 54 -63.93 31.10 3.84
N TYR A 55 -64.12 31.40 2.54
CA TYR A 55 -64.59 32.68 2.04
C TYR A 55 -66.05 32.63 1.53
N GLU A 56 -66.69 31.45 1.51
CA GLU A 56 -67.95 31.16 0.80
C GLU A 56 -69.25 31.41 1.61
N HIS A 57 -69.17 31.79 2.90
CA HIS A 57 -70.32 32.19 3.72
C HIS A 57 -71.40 31.13 4.04
N GLN A 58 -71.54 30.87 5.35
CA GLN A 58 -72.80 30.45 5.96
C GLN A 58 -73.03 31.18 7.29
N GLY A 59 -73.02 32.53 7.28
CA GLY A 59 -73.49 33.34 8.42
C GLY A 59 -72.45 34.07 9.28
N SER A 60 -71.17 34.16 8.86
CA SER A 60 -70.19 35.00 9.57
C SER A 60 -70.46 36.50 9.33
N SER A 61 -70.52 37.29 10.40
CA SER A 61 -70.62 38.75 10.32
C SER A 61 -69.28 39.43 9.99
N ASP A 62 -68.17 38.68 9.91
CA ASP A 62 -66.86 39.22 9.55
C ASP A 62 -66.76 39.40 8.01
N PRO A 63 -66.58 40.64 7.51
CA PRO A 63 -66.40 40.92 6.08
C PRO A 63 -65.15 40.26 5.46
N ARG A 64 -64.21 39.76 6.26
CA ARG A 64 -63.04 39.00 5.79
C ARG A 64 -63.34 37.52 5.54
N GLU A 65 -64.25 36.95 6.29
CA GLU A 65 -64.71 35.55 6.13
C GLU A 65 -65.89 35.46 5.15
N ASN A 66 -66.63 36.56 4.98
CA ASN A 66 -67.70 36.69 4.00
C ASN A 66 -67.31 37.64 2.87
N ASN A 67 -66.45 37.18 1.94
CA ASN A 67 -65.96 38.04 0.87
C ASN A 67 -65.99 37.33 -0.49
N LEU A 68 -66.98 37.68 -1.30
CA LEU A 68 -67.18 37.11 -2.64
C LEU A 68 -65.96 37.30 -3.57
N GLN A 69 -65.18 38.38 -3.38
CA GLN A 69 -64.00 38.64 -4.20
C GLN A 69 -62.82 37.75 -3.77
N ALA A 70 -62.61 37.56 -2.47
CA ALA A 70 -61.62 36.62 -1.95
C ALA A 70 -61.96 35.17 -2.33
N TYR A 71 -63.23 34.77 -2.20
CA TYR A 71 -63.72 33.47 -2.64
C TYR A 71 -63.44 33.23 -4.12
N LYS A 72 -63.84 34.16 -4.99
CA LYS A 72 -63.58 34.07 -6.44
C LYS A 72 -62.10 34.04 -6.77
N ALA A 73 -61.26 34.79 -6.05
CA ALA A 73 -59.81 34.77 -6.25
C ALA A 73 -59.22 33.40 -5.88
N CYS A 74 -59.67 32.81 -4.77
CA CYS A 74 -59.26 31.47 -4.35
C CYS A 74 -59.71 30.38 -5.32
N GLU A 75 -60.98 30.38 -5.74
CA GLU A 75 -61.55 29.39 -6.67
C GLU A 75 -60.87 29.45 -8.04
N ARG A 76 -60.53 30.66 -8.52
CA ARG A 76 -59.76 30.81 -9.75
C ARG A 76 -58.33 30.28 -9.60
N GLY A 77 -57.68 30.53 -8.46
CA GLY A 77 -56.40 29.90 -8.14
C GLY A 77 -56.47 28.37 -8.16
N THR A 78 -57.53 27.81 -7.58
CA THR A 78 -57.80 26.36 -7.58
C THR A 78 -58.04 25.79 -8.98
N THR A 79 -58.79 26.50 -9.82
CA THR A 79 -59.06 26.11 -11.21
C THR A 79 -57.77 26.09 -12.03
N GLU A 80 -56.95 27.12 -11.91
CA GLU A 80 -55.67 27.20 -12.61
C GLU A 80 -54.66 26.14 -12.13
N ALA A 81 -54.67 25.82 -10.84
CA ALA A 81 -53.87 24.72 -10.31
C ALA A 81 -54.29 23.36 -10.88
N ARG A 82 -55.59 23.09 -11.04
CA ARG A 82 -56.08 21.88 -11.71
C ARG A 82 -55.62 21.82 -13.16
N ARG A 83 -55.76 22.92 -13.93
CA ARG A 83 -55.29 23.01 -15.32
C ARG A 83 -53.79 22.74 -15.44
N MET A 84 -53.01 23.32 -14.53
CA MET A 84 -51.56 23.10 -14.46
C MET A 84 -51.22 21.66 -14.04
N ALA A 85 -51.95 21.08 -13.08
CA ALA A 85 -51.78 19.71 -12.64
C ALA A 85 -52.10 18.70 -13.75
N GLU A 86 -53.14 18.94 -14.56
CA GLU A 86 -53.47 18.12 -15.72
C GLU A 86 -52.36 18.18 -16.78
N ARG A 87 -51.96 19.39 -17.19
CA ARG A 87 -50.91 19.59 -18.18
C ARG A 87 -49.56 19.02 -17.75
N PHE A 88 -49.13 19.33 -16.52
CA PHE A 88 -47.82 18.94 -16.01
C PHE A 88 -47.83 17.49 -15.53
N GLY A 89 -48.81 17.10 -14.71
CA GLY A 89 -48.91 15.74 -14.18
C GLY A 89 -48.94 14.72 -15.32
N GLN A 90 -49.80 14.92 -16.33
CA GLN A 90 -49.88 14.02 -17.48
C GLN A 90 -48.54 13.95 -18.23
N GLY A 91 -47.99 15.08 -18.67
CA GLY A 91 -46.73 15.08 -19.44
C GLY A 91 -45.54 14.48 -18.66
N ASN A 92 -45.43 14.77 -17.36
CA ASN A 92 -44.39 14.19 -16.52
C ASN A 92 -44.60 12.67 -16.34
N GLY A 93 -45.84 12.22 -16.17
CA GLY A 93 -46.18 10.81 -16.03
C GLY A 93 -45.84 10.00 -17.28
N GLU A 94 -46.18 10.51 -18.47
CA GLU A 94 -45.87 9.85 -19.75
C GLU A 94 -44.36 9.58 -19.92
N VAL A 95 -43.54 10.60 -19.71
CA VAL A 95 -42.08 10.51 -19.88
C VAL A 95 -41.45 9.57 -18.86
N LEU A 96 -41.80 9.71 -17.58
CA LEU A 96 -41.22 8.89 -16.52
C LEU A 96 -41.66 7.43 -16.60
N GLY A 97 -42.93 7.17 -16.95
CA GLY A 97 -43.43 5.82 -17.20
C GLY A 97 -42.62 5.15 -18.31
N LEU A 98 -42.48 5.83 -19.44
CA LEU A 98 -41.72 5.32 -20.58
C LEU A 98 -40.26 4.97 -20.22
N LEU A 99 -39.53 5.88 -19.56
CA LEU A 99 -38.13 5.69 -19.18
C LEU A 99 -37.91 4.53 -18.21
N MET A 100 -38.76 4.43 -17.18
CA MET A 100 -38.68 3.35 -16.19
C MET A 100 -39.01 1.99 -16.81
N GLY A 101 -40.08 1.92 -17.60
CA GLY A 101 -40.43 0.73 -18.34
C GLY A 101 -39.28 0.27 -19.24
N TYR A 102 -38.75 1.19 -20.05
CA TYR A 102 -37.67 0.92 -21.00
C TYR A 102 -36.44 0.34 -20.34
N THR A 103 -35.94 1.02 -19.30
CA THR A 103 -34.77 0.58 -18.56
C THR A 103 -34.94 -0.85 -18.02
N ARG A 104 -36.11 -1.13 -17.43
CA ARG A 104 -36.38 -2.42 -16.80
C ARG A 104 -36.53 -3.54 -17.84
N GLY A 105 -37.20 -3.26 -18.96
CA GLY A 105 -37.31 -4.20 -20.08
C GLY A 105 -35.95 -4.54 -20.68
N LEU A 106 -35.11 -3.51 -20.88
CA LEU A 106 -33.75 -3.64 -21.42
C LEU A 106 -32.87 -4.55 -20.56
N PHE A 107 -32.78 -4.24 -19.27
CA PHE A 107 -31.93 -5.00 -18.34
C PHE A 107 -32.41 -6.45 -18.19
N ASN A 108 -33.69 -6.67 -17.91
CA ASN A 108 -34.23 -8.01 -17.69
C ASN A 108 -34.09 -8.91 -18.94
N ALA A 109 -34.33 -8.36 -20.13
CA ALA A 109 -34.25 -9.14 -21.36
C ALA A 109 -32.80 -9.46 -21.76
N PHE A 110 -31.85 -8.56 -21.47
CA PHE A 110 -30.43 -8.82 -21.64
C PHE A 110 -29.98 -9.96 -20.73
N GLU A 111 -30.22 -9.84 -19.42
CA GLU A 111 -29.85 -10.86 -18.42
C GLU A 111 -30.49 -12.22 -18.75
N GLY A 112 -31.76 -12.23 -19.17
CA GLY A 112 -32.46 -13.46 -19.55
C GLY A 112 -31.98 -14.08 -20.87
N SER A 113 -31.20 -13.36 -21.70
CA SER A 113 -30.80 -13.83 -23.04
C SER A 113 -29.30 -14.06 -23.20
N LYS A 114 -28.45 -13.40 -22.39
CA LYS A 114 -26.98 -13.42 -22.54
C LYS A 114 -26.33 -14.80 -22.38
N ASP A 115 -27.00 -15.73 -21.72
CA ASP A 115 -26.51 -17.08 -21.45
C ASP A 115 -27.38 -18.18 -22.10
N LYS A 116 -28.25 -17.83 -23.06
CA LYS A 116 -29.12 -18.82 -23.73
C LYS A 116 -28.31 -19.73 -24.66
N ASP A 117 -28.37 -21.04 -24.37
CA ASP A 117 -27.69 -22.10 -25.13
C ASP A 117 -27.91 -22.05 -26.65
N GLU A 118 -29.12 -21.70 -27.10
CA GLU A 118 -29.44 -21.60 -28.53
C GLU A 118 -28.56 -20.56 -29.24
N TYR A 119 -28.31 -19.41 -28.61
CA TYR A 119 -27.50 -18.33 -29.18
C TYR A 119 -26.01 -18.61 -29.05
N VAL A 120 -25.60 -19.25 -27.95
CA VAL A 120 -24.23 -19.76 -27.81
C VAL A 120 -23.90 -20.73 -28.95
N LYS A 121 -24.77 -21.69 -29.24
CA LYS A 121 -24.59 -22.65 -30.35
C LYS A 121 -24.52 -21.99 -31.72
N LEU A 122 -25.32 -20.94 -31.96
CA LEU A 122 -25.20 -20.15 -33.20
C LEU A 122 -23.84 -19.47 -33.32
N GLY A 123 -23.29 -18.98 -32.20
CA GLY A 123 -21.93 -18.44 -32.13
C GLY A 123 -20.85 -19.48 -32.46
N GLU A 124 -20.99 -20.68 -31.90
CA GLU A 124 -20.08 -21.82 -32.15
C GLU A 124 -20.06 -22.20 -33.65
N GLN A 125 -21.24 -22.27 -34.29
CA GLN A 125 -21.36 -22.58 -35.72
C GLN A 125 -20.70 -21.54 -36.64
N GLY A 126 -20.56 -20.29 -36.17
CA GLY A 126 -19.94 -19.20 -36.92
C GLY A 126 -18.41 -19.18 -36.90
N VAL A 127 -17.75 -20.12 -36.20
CA VAL A 127 -16.29 -20.18 -36.13
C VAL A 127 -15.70 -20.76 -37.42
N THR A 128 -15.14 -19.87 -38.24
CA THR A 128 -14.25 -20.19 -39.35
C THR A 128 -12.88 -19.57 -39.07
N GLY A 129 -11.79 -20.24 -39.45
CA GLY A 129 -10.46 -19.71 -39.17
C GLY A 129 -9.32 -20.60 -39.64
N ASP A 130 -8.19 -19.94 -39.90
CA ASP A 130 -6.90 -20.57 -40.12
C ASP A 130 -6.16 -20.71 -38.78
N PHE A 131 -5.90 -21.95 -38.37
CA PHE A 131 -5.26 -22.29 -37.11
C PHE A 131 -3.74 -22.48 -37.26
N GLN A 132 -3.09 -21.88 -38.28
CA GLN A 132 -1.62 -21.92 -38.44
C GLN A 132 -0.87 -21.50 -37.17
N ARG A 133 -1.36 -20.49 -36.45
CA ARG A 133 -0.73 -20.05 -35.19
C ARG A 133 -0.80 -21.14 -34.12
N ALA A 134 -1.93 -21.85 -34.01
CA ALA A 134 -2.06 -22.98 -33.10
C ALA A 134 -1.06 -24.09 -33.45
N LYS A 135 -0.93 -24.39 -34.74
CA LYS A 135 0.04 -25.36 -35.24
C LYS A 135 1.47 -24.97 -34.85
N GLY A 136 1.84 -23.71 -35.07
CA GLY A 136 3.15 -23.16 -34.71
C GLY A 136 3.43 -23.16 -33.21
N ASP A 137 2.43 -22.84 -32.38
CA ASP A 137 2.54 -22.90 -30.91
C ASP A 137 2.80 -24.35 -30.44
N GLY A 138 2.10 -25.34 -31.03
CA GLY A 138 2.32 -26.76 -30.74
C GLY A 138 3.70 -27.26 -31.16
N ILE A 139 4.16 -26.90 -32.37
CA ILE A 139 5.52 -27.20 -32.87
C ILE A 139 6.57 -26.62 -31.94
N LYS A 140 6.45 -25.33 -31.59
CA LYS A 140 7.43 -24.64 -30.74
C LYS A 140 7.52 -25.28 -29.35
N ALA A 141 6.37 -25.63 -28.77
CA ALA A 141 6.33 -26.33 -27.48
C ALA A 141 7.01 -27.70 -27.58
N ALA A 142 6.70 -28.47 -28.62
CA ALA A 142 7.29 -29.78 -28.86
C ALA A 142 8.80 -29.71 -29.02
N SER A 143 9.32 -28.87 -29.92
CA SER A 143 10.77 -28.75 -30.15
C SER A 143 11.54 -28.32 -28.89
N GLY A 144 10.99 -27.40 -28.10
CA GLY A 144 11.64 -26.92 -26.88
C GLY A 144 11.74 -27.99 -25.78
N GLU A 145 10.64 -28.70 -25.54
CA GLU A 145 10.59 -29.75 -24.53
C GLU A 145 11.37 -31.00 -24.96
N ALA A 146 11.21 -31.42 -26.22
CA ALA A 146 11.94 -32.55 -26.81
C ALA A 146 13.47 -32.36 -26.73
N LYS A 147 13.96 -31.18 -27.09
CA LYS A 147 15.39 -30.84 -26.98
C LYS A 147 15.90 -30.96 -25.54
N THR A 148 15.17 -30.38 -24.59
CA THR A 148 15.58 -30.36 -23.18
C THR A 148 15.59 -31.77 -22.60
N MET A 149 14.55 -32.56 -22.89
CA MET A 149 14.46 -33.95 -22.44
C MET A 149 15.57 -34.81 -23.05
N ALA A 150 15.79 -34.73 -24.36
CA ALA A 150 16.83 -35.48 -25.06
C ALA A 150 18.24 -35.18 -24.50
N GLN A 151 18.54 -33.91 -24.23
CA GLN A 151 19.83 -33.52 -23.63
C GLN A 151 20.00 -34.10 -22.22
N SER A 152 18.94 -34.04 -21.40
CA SER A 152 18.95 -34.61 -20.05
C SER A 152 19.19 -36.13 -20.07
N ASP A 153 18.50 -36.84 -20.95
CA ASP A 153 18.62 -38.30 -21.06
C ASP A 153 20.02 -38.73 -21.52
N VAL A 154 20.62 -38.01 -22.47
CA VAL A 154 22.01 -38.26 -22.89
C VAL A 154 22.98 -38.04 -21.73
N ILE A 155 22.88 -36.91 -21.02
CA ILE A 155 23.76 -36.63 -19.88
C ILE A 155 23.63 -37.71 -18.80
N ALA A 156 22.41 -38.17 -18.52
CA ALA A 156 22.17 -39.25 -17.56
C ALA A 156 22.85 -40.56 -17.99
N LEU A 157 22.76 -40.93 -19.27
CA LEU A 157 23.45 -42.11 -19.82
C LEU A 157 24.97 -42.02 -19.65
N PHE A 158 25.57 -40.86 -19.94
CA PHE A 158 27.01 -40.68 -19.80
C PHE A 158 27.47 -40.66 -18.34
N ARG A 159 26.66 -40.12 -17.41
CA ARG A 159 26.96 -40.20 -15.97
C ARG A 159 26.92 -41.65 -15.47
N GLN A 160 25.89 -42.40 -15.85
CA GLN A 160 25.79 -43.82 -15.51
C GLN A 160 26.96 -44.61 -16.08
N ALA A 161 27.37 -44.33 -17.33
CA ALA A 161 28.54 -44.93 -17.96
C ALA A 161 29.85 -44.72 -17.19
N VAL A 162 30.06 -43.52 -16.64
CA VAL A 162 31.21 -43.25 -15.76
C VAL A 162 31.14 -44.05 -14.46
N GLU A 163 29.96 -44.16 -13.85
CA GLU A 163 29.76 -44.93 -12.62
C GLU A 163 29.97 -46.43 -12.82
N ASP A 164 29.48 -46.97 -13.93
CA ASP A 164 29.58 -48.39 -14.29
C ASP A 164 30.93 -48.74 -14.96
N ALA A 165 31.75 -47.73 -15.27
CA ALA A 165 32.98 -47.85 -16.05
C ALA A 165 32.76 -48.59 -17.40
N GLN A 166 31.66 -48.28 -18.08
CA GLN A 166 31.27 -48.89 -19.36
C GLN A 166 30.88 -47.82 -20.38
N GLU A 167 31.04 -48.14 -21.67
CA GLU A 167 30.60 -47.25 -22.76
C GLU A 167 29.06 -47.10 -22.75
N PRO A 168 28.53 -45.86 -22.87
CA PRO A 168 27.09 -45.65 -22.95
C PRO A 168 26.55 -46.21 -24.26
N LYS A 169 25.31 -46.70 -24.21
CA LYS A 169 24.57 -47.12 -25.40
C LYS A 169 23.55 -46.03 -25.75
N PRO A 170 23.33 -45.73 -27.04
CA PRO A 170 22.36 -44.72 -27.48
C PRO A 170 20.93 -45.28 -27.38
N VAL A 171 20.49 -45.64 -26.18
CA VAL A 171 19.18 -46.24 -25.91
C VAL A 171 18.51 -45.44 -24.81
N TYR A 172 17.30 -44.96 -25.08
CA TYR A 172 16.44 -44.24 -24.14
C TYR A 172 15.12 -45.02 -23.91
N ASP A 173 14.40 -44.68 -22.85
CA ASP A 173 13.10 -45.29 -22.54
C ASP A 173 11.98 -44.67 -23.39
N GLU A 174 11.50 -45.43 -24.38
CA GLU A 174 10.38 -45.01 -25.24
C GLU A 174 9.09 -44.71 -24.45
N ARG A 175 8.88 -45.36 -23.30
CA ARG A 175 7.65 -45.14 -22.50
C ARG A 175 7.63 -43.73 -21.93
N SER A 176 8.77 -43.26 -21.42
CA SER A 176 8.94 -41.90 -20.90
C SER A 176 8.64 -40.84 -21.97
N VAL A 177 9.13 -41.05 -23.21
CA VAL A 177 8.84 -40.16 -24.35
C VAL A 177 7.35 -40.14 -24.67
N LEU A 178 6.71 -41.31 -24.76
CA LEU A 178 5.27 -41.42 -25.03
C LEU A 178 4.41 -40.77 -23.94
N GLU A 179 4.83 -40.85 -22.68
CA GLU A 179 4.12 -40.23 -21.57
C GLU A 179 4.12 -38.70 -21.67
N VAL A 180 5.24 -38.09 -22.07
CA VAL A 180 5.33 -36.63 -22.30
C VAL A 180 4.42 -36.22 -23.45
N ILE A 181 4.50 -36.95 -24.58
CA ILE A 181 3.64 -36.72 -25.75
C ILE A 181 2.15 -36.72 -25.39
N ASN A 182 1.73 -37.66 -24.54
CA ASN A 182 0.33 -37.83 -24.17
C ASN A 182 -0.16 -36.81 -23.13
N ARG A 183 0.74 -36.22 -22.33
CA ARG A 183 0.40 -35.25 -21.28
C ARG A 183 0.07 -33.85 -21.83
N TYR A 184 0.58 -33.49 -23.01
CA TYR A 184 0.32 -32.18 -23.58
C TYR A 184 -1.15 -32.00 -23.96
N ALA A 185 -1.83 -31.06 -23.29
CA ALA A 185 -3.27 -30.83 -23.46
C ALA A 185 -3.60 -29.85 -24.60
N GLY A 186 -2.61 -29.22 -25.24
CA GLY A 186 -2.81 -28.12 -26.18
C GLY A 186 -2.95 -26.75 -25.50
N VAL A 187 -3.05 -25.70 -26.32
CA VAL A 187 -3.17 -24.31 -25.85
C VAL A 187 -4.64 -23.94 -25.63
N PRO A 188 -5.08 -23.66 -24.39
CA PRO A 188 -6.51 -23.48 -24.08
C PRO A 188 -7.08 -22.10 -24.47
N ASP A 189 -6.29 -21.03 -24.44
CA ASP A 189 -6.75 -19.67 -24.76
C ASP A 189 -6.20 -19.17 -26.10
N GLY A 190 -6.66 -19.82 -27.18
CA GLY A 190 -6.28 -19.48 -28.55
C GLY A 190 -6.84 -18.15 -29.05
N TYR A 191 -8.03 -17.76 -28.59
CA TYR A 191 -8.77 -16.59 -29.04
C TYR A 191 -8.04 -15.31 -28.66
N SER A 192 -7.71 -15.15 -27.37
CA SER A 192 -6.97 -13.99 -26.88
C SER A 192 -5.55 -13.95 -27.43
N LYS A 193 -4.87 -15.10 -27.50
CA LYS A 193 -3.54 -15.22 -28.12
C LYS A 193 -3.52 -14.77 -29.57
N SER A 194 -4.61 -14.97 -30.30
CA SER A 194 -4.74 -14.54 -31.70
C SER A 194 -5.02 -13.04 -31.82
N GLY A 195 -5.07 -12.30 -30.71
CA GLY A 195 -5.30 -10.85 -30.67
C GLY A 195 -6.77 -10.47 -30.73
N PHE A 196 -7.69 -11.43 -30.58
CA PHE A 196 -9.11 -11.15 -30.52
C PHE A 196 -9.55 -10.83 -29.09
N GLY A 197 -10.54 -9.95 -28.95
CA GLY A 197 -11.14 -9.58 -27.66
C GLY A 197 -12.65 -9.63 -27.71
N MET A 198 -13.29 -9.81 -26.54
CA MET A 198 -14.72 -9.63 -26.44
C MET A 198 -15.09 -8.14 -26.53
N LYS A 199 -16.26 -7.84 -27.10
CA LYS A 199 -16.78 -6.47 -27.12
C LYS A 199 -17.45 -6.22 -25.78
N ASP A 200 -17.33 -5.00 -25.26
CA ASP A 200 -18.03 -4.60 -24.05
C ASP A 200 -19.55 -4.43 -24.30
N GLU A 201 -20.34 -4.51 -23.23
CA GLU A 201 -21.80 -4.40 -23.27
C GLU A 201 -22.27 -3.09 -23.90
N GLN A 202 -21.56 -1.98 -23.69
CA GLN A 202 -21.93 -0.68 -24.26
C GLN A 202 -21.83 -0.70 -25.79
N THR A 203 -20.78 -1.32 -26.33
CA THR A 203 -20.57 -1.51 -27.77
C THR A 203 -21.64 -2.44 -28.33
N LEU A 204 -21.96 -3.53 -27.63
CA LEU A 204 -23.03 -4.46 -28.03
C LEU A 204 -24.40 -3.79 -28.06
N LEU A 205 -24.71 -2.94 -27.07
CA LEU A 205 -25.93 -2.15 -27.03
C LEU A 205 -26.02 -1.20 -28.23
N ARG A 206 -24.92 -0.53 -28.61
CA ARG A 206 -24.89 0.32 -29.81
C ARG A 206 -25.16 -0.46 -31.09
N GLU A 207 -24.59 -1.66 -31.23
CA GLU A 207 -24.81 -2.54 -32.37
C GLU A 207 -26.27 -3.03 -32.43
N ALA A 208 -26.83 -3.45 -31.30
CA ALA A 208 -28.22 -3.87 -31.21
C ALA A 208 -29.19 -2.72 -31.57
N THR A 209 -28.92 -1.49 -31.11
CA THR A 209 -29.69 -0.31 -31.48
C THR A 209 -29.63 -0.03 -32.99
N ALA A 210 -28.44 -0.12 -33.59
CA ALA A 210 -28.27 0.04 -35.04
C ALA A 210 -29.03 -1.04 -35.82
N ASN A 211 -29.04 -2.28 -35.34
CA ASN A 211 -29.76 -3.40 -35.97
C ASN A 211 -31.28 -3.24 -35.90
N LEU A 212 -31.80 -2.71 -34.78
CA LEU A 212 -33.24 -2.54 -34.58
C LEU A 212 -33.78 -1.24 -35.19
N GLY A 213 -32.94 -0.24 -35.46
CA GLY A 213 -33.33 1.03 -36.06
C GLY A 213 -34.26 1.87 -35.18
N GLN A 214 -34.22 1.69 -33.86
CA GLN A 214 -35.11 2.35 -32.91
C GLN A 214 -34.33 3.38 -32.05
N THR A 215 -34.66 4.66 -32.21
CA THR A 215 -34.25 5.72 -31.28
C THR A 215 -35.47 6.17 -30.49
N PRO A 216 -35.53 6.01 -29.16
CA PRO A 216 -36.64 6.52 -28.37
C PRO A 216 -36.59 8.05 -28.41
N ILE A 217 -37.72 8.65 -28.79
CA ILE A 217 -37.90 10.10 -28.79
C ILE A 217 -38.61 10.45 -27.48
N PHE A 218 -37.94 11.22 -26.63
CA PHE A 218 -38.53 11.79 -25.42
C PHE A 218 -39.11 13.16 -25.79
N HIS A 219 -40.44 13.28 -25.79
CA HIS A 219 -41.09 14.54 -26.15
C HIS A 219 -40.96 15.55 -25.00
N ASP A 220 -40.57 16.79 -25.33
CA ASP A 220 -40.60 17.93 -24.41
C ASP A 220 -42.03 18.47 -24.31
N VAL A 221 -42.58 18.54 -23.10
CA VAL A 221 -43.91 19.12 -22.85
C VAL A 221 -43.82 20.63 -22.49
N ASN A 222 -42.60 21.20 -22.64
CA ASN A 222 -42.14 22.61 -22.70
C ASN A 222 -41.30 23.13 -21.50
N SER A 223 -40.13 22.50 -21.31
CA SER A 223 -38.88 22.83 -20.58
C SER A 223 -38.81 24.03 -19.60
N THR A 224 -39.34 23.80 -18.40
CA THR A 224 -38.71 24.30 -17.15
C THR A 224 -38.60 23.22 -16.07
N THR A 225 -39.22 22.05 -16.25
CA THR A 225 -39.22 20.94 -15.26
C THR A 225 -38.20 19.83 -15.55
N PHE A 226 -37.69 19.71 -16.78
CA PHE A 226 -36.90 18.57 -17.25
C PHE A 226 -35.50 18.93 -17.78
N ASP A 227 -34.85 19.93 -17.20
CA ASP A 227 -33.43 20.17 -17.46
C ASP A 227 -32.64 18.88 -17.15
N GLY A 228 -31.98 18.32 -18.16
CA GLY A 228 -31.06 17.17 -18.03
C GLY A 228 -31.46 15.86 -18.73
N LEU A 229 -32.73 15.65 -19.13
CA LEU A 229 -33.15 14.39 -19.78
C LEU A 229 -32.71 14.25 -21.24
N GLY A 230 -32.45 15.36 -21.95
CA GLY A 230 -32.01 15.37 -23.34
C GLY A 230 -30.61 14.75 -23.58
N ASN A 231 -29.86 14.49 -22.51
CA ASN A 231 -28.49 13.96 -22.56
C ASN A 231 -28.38 12.50 -22.09
N ILE A 232 -29.49 11.81 -21.82
CA ILE A 232 -29.46 10.42 -21.34
C ILE A 232 -29.24 9.46 -22.49
N SER A 233 -28.13 8.71 -22.45
CA SER A 233 -27.82 7.64 -23.40
C SER A 233 -28.51 6.32 -23.03
N PHE A 234 -28.60 5.39 -23.97
CA PHE A 234 -29.07 4.02 -23.68
C PHE A 234 -28.22 3.32 -22.62
N TRP A 235 -26.93 3.63 -22.57
CA TRP A 235 -26.04 3.11 -21.55
C TRP A 235 -26.42 3.64 -20.17
N ASP A 236 -26.72 4.93 -20.07
CA ASP A 236 -27.18 5.53 -18.82
C ASP A 236 -28.48 4.85 -18.37
N LEU A 237 -29.44 4.62 -19.28
CA LEU A 237 -30.65 3.86 -18.98
C LEU A 237 -30.33 2.46 -18.50
N TYR A 238 -29.55 1.67 -19.24
CA TYR A 238 -29.17 0.31 -18.84
C TYR A 238 -28.56 0.25 -17.43
N THR A 239 -27.63 1.17 -17.12
CA THR A 239 -26.97 1.22 -15.81
C THR A 239 -27.90 1.56 -14.65
N LYS A 240 -29.07 2.15 -14.91
CA LYS A 240 -30.10 2.39 -13.87
C LYS A 240 -30.83 1.12 -13.43
N ARG A 241 -30.70 -0.01 -14.13
CA ARG A 241 -31.24 -1.34 -13.75
C ARG A 241 -32.72 -1.40 -13.35
N GLY A 242 -33.50 -0.40 -13.73
CA GLY A 242 -34.93 -0.29 -13.45
C GLY A 242 -35.24 0.31 -12.08
N GLU A 243 -34.26 0.91 -11.40
CA GLU A 243 -34.44 1.48 -10.07
C GLU A 243 -35.38 2.70 -10.09
N ALA A 244 -36.47 2.61 -9.32
CA ALA A 244 -37.53 3.63 -9.27
C ALA A 244 -37.07 5.00 -8.76
N ARG A 245 -36.02 5.04 -7.92
CA ARG A 245 -35.45 6.29 -7.40
C ARG A 245 -34.65 7.06 -8.45
N SER A 246 -34.26 6.41 -9.55
CA SER A 246 -33.43 7.01 -10.61
C SER A 246 -34.06 8.23 -11.28
N PHE A 247 -35.37 8.42 -11.10
CA PHE A 247 -36.12 9.55 -11.66
C PHE A 247 -36.95 10.30 -10.62
N ALA A 248 -36.65 10.13 -9.32
CA ALA A 248 -37.35 10.83 -8.24
C ALA A 248 -37.05 12.35 -8.21
N GLU A 249 -35.95 12.77 -8.85
CA GLU A 249 -35.41 14.13 -8.81
C GLU A 249 -36.19 15.14 -9.68
N TYR A 250 -37.13 14.69 -10.52
CA TYR A 250 -37.81 15.56 -11.51
C TYR A 250 -38.92 16.45 -10.95
N GLY A 251 -39.14 16.49 -9.62
CA GLY A 251 -39.80 17.61 -8.92
C GLY A 251 -41.25 17.94 -9.31
N TRP A 252 -41.96 17.02 -9.94
CA TRP A 252 -43.34 17.19 -10.45
C TRP A 252 -44.36 17.52 -9.34
N GLY A 253 -44.09 17.14 -8.09
CA GLY A 253 -44.97 17.43 -6.94
C GLY A 253 -44.80 18.83 -6.32
N ASN A 254 -43.88 19.67 -6.81
CA ASN A 254 -43.58 20.95 -6.17
C ASN A 254 -44.52 22.07 -6.62
N SER A 255 -45.50 22.41 -5.76
CA SER A 255 -46.49 23.48 -5.99
C SER A 255 -45.87 24.87 -6.22
N ARG A 256 -44.78 25.22 -5.54
CA ARG A 256 -44.10 26.52 -5.71
C ARG A 256 -43.43 26.63 -7.08
N ARG A 257 -42.82 25.54 -7.55
CA ARG A 257 -42.24 25.47 -8.90
C ARG A 257 -43.33 25.61 -9.96
N ALA A 258 -44.42 24.86 -9.80
CA ALA A 258 -45.58 24.95 -10.69
C ALA A 258 -46.17 26.36 -10.72
N TRP A 259 -46.28 27.02 -9.56
CA TRP A 259 -46.72 28.41 -9.45
C TRP A 259 -45.79 29.37 -10.19
N SER A 260 -44.47 29.25 -9.99
CA SER A 260 -43.48 30.07 -10.70
C SER A 260 -43.60 29.91 -12.21
N VAL A 261 -43.81 28.69 -12.71
CA VAL A 261 -43.97 28.45 -14.15
C VAL A 261 -45.30 29.05 -14.63
N TRP A 262 -46.39 28.84 -13.90
CA TRP A 262 -47.69 29.44 -14.24
C TRP A 262 -47.60 30.97 -14.37
N GLN A 263 -46.83 31.64 -13.50
CA GLN A 263 -46.61 33.08 -13.57
C GLN A 263 -45.88 33.55 -14.83
N THR A 264 -45.18 32.65 -15.53
CA THR A 264 -44.50 32.96 -16.80
C THR A 264 -45.36 32.68 -18.03
N LEU A 265 -46.51 32.01 -17.86
CA LEU A 265 -47.38 31.66 -18.99
C LEU A 265 -48.15 32.90 -19.47
N PRO A 266 -48.14 33.19 -20.78
CA PRO A 266 -48.90 34.30 -21.36
C PRO A 266 -50.38 33.94 -21.51
N ASP A 267 -51.06 33.69 -20.40
CA ASP A 267 -52.45 33.21 -20.37
C ASP A 267 -53.42 34.28 -19.83
N VAL A 268 -54.68 34.24 -20.28
CA VAL A 268 -55.75 35.17 -19.86
C VAL A 268 -55.90 35.21 -18.33
N ALA A 269 -55.77 34.06 -17.66
CA ALA A 269 -55.85 33.96 -16.21
C ALA A 269 -54.72 34.71 -15.48
N LYS A 270 -53.52 34.80 -16.08
CA LYS A 270 -52.40 35.57 -15.51
C LYS A 270 -52.68 37.07 -15.59
N ALA A 271 -53.22 37.53 -16.71
CA ALA A 271 -53.65 38.92 -16.86
C ALA A 271 -54.77 39.27 -15.87
N GLU A 272 -55.70 38.36 -15.59
CA GLU A 272 -56.72 38.55 -14.56
C GLU A 272 -56.12 38.65 -13.15
N TYR A 273 -55.17 37.79 -12.81
CA TYR A 273 -54.43 37.83 -11.54
C TYR A 273 -53.67 39.15 -11.35
N ASP A 274 -52.98 39.62 -12.39
CA ASP A 274 -52.24 40.87 -12.33
C ASP A 274 -53.16 42.08 -12.15
N ASN A 275 -54.39 42.02 -12.69
CA ASN A 275 -55.37 43.11 -12.63
C ASN A 275 -56.36 43.03 -11.46
N LEU A 276 -56.13 42.13 -10.49
CA LEU A 276 -56.94 42.05 -9.27
C LEU A 276 -56.92 43.39 -8.51
N ARG A 277 -58.08 43.81 -8.01
CA ARG A 277 -58.27 45.07 -7.28
C ARG A 277 -58.45 44.80 -5.79
N GLU A 278 -58.30 45.84 -4.97
CA GLU A 278 -58.66 45.78 -3.56
C GLU A 278 -60.16 45.48 -3.35
N SER A 279 -60.48 44.83 -2.24
CA SER A 279 -61.85 44.58 -1.79
C SER A 279 -62.21 45.58 -0.69
N TYR A 280 -63.39 46.20 -0.78
CA TYR A 280 -63.86 47.18 0.18
C TYR A 280 -65.32 46.94 0.56
N VAL A 281 -65.68 47.41 1.75
CA VAL A 281 -67.07 47.58 2.17
C VAL A 281 -67.38 49.07 2.31
N MET A 282 -68.62 49.46 2.06
CA MET A 282 -69.08 50.81 2.35
C MET A 282 -69.44 50.88 3.83
N VAL A 283 -68.84 51.82 4.55
CA VAL A 283 -69.17 52.10 5.95
C VAL A 283 -69.69 53.52 6.04
N GLU A 284 -70.72 53.74 6.85
CA GLU A 284 -71.23 55.08 7.12
C GLU A 284 -70.33 55.77 8.15
N GLU A 285 -69.75 56.89 7.76
CA GLU A 285 -69.01 57.80 8.63
C GLU A 285 -69.87 59.04 8.86
N VAL A 286 -70.12 59.38 10.12
CA VAL A 286 -70.97 60.50 10.50
C VAL A 286 -70.08 61.65 10.95
N SER A 287 -70.12 62.77 10.25
CA SER A 287 -69.48 64.02 10.67
C SER A 287 -70.55 65.06 11.00
N GLU A 288 -70.35 65.82 12.08
CA GLU A 288 -71.28 66.86 12.51
C GLU A 288 -70.62 68.23 12.39
N HIS A 289 -71.28 69.16 11.69
CA HIS A 289 -70.84 70.56 11.62
C HIS A 289 -72.04 71.51 11.72
N VAL A 290 -71.83 72.72 12.27
CA VAL A 290 -72.91 73.70 12.45
C VAL A 290 -73.02 74.57 11.20
N ASP A 291 -74.21 74.65 10.60
CA ASP A 291 -74.47 75.51 9.44
C ASP A 291 -74.38 76.99 9.87
N PRO A 292 -73.44 77.79 9.31
CA PRO A 292 -73.25 79.18 9.70
C PRO A 292 -74.43 80.09 9.35
N ALA A 293 -75.23 79.74 8.34
CA ALA A 293 -76.33 80.58 7.86
C ALA A 293 -77.63 80.37 8.65
N THR A 294 -77.78 79.21 9.30
CA THR A 294 -79.02 78.84 10.01
C THR A 294 -78.80 78.50 11.49
N GLY A 295 -77.55 78.35 11.93
CA GLY A 295 -77.17 78.02 13.30
C GLY A 295 -77.54 76.60 13.74
N LYS A 296 -77.95 75.71 12.82
CA LYS A 296 -78.33 74.32 13.13
C LYS A 296 -77.16 73.35 12.96
N VAL A 297 -77.04 72.35 13.84
CA VAL A 297 -76.10 71.22 13.66
C VAL A 297 -76.58 70.38 12.48
N VAL A 298 -75.75 70.30 11.45
CA VAL A 298 -75.95 69.43 10.29
C VAL A 298 -75.12 68.17 10.50
N ARG A 299 -75.82 67.03 10.55
CA ARG A 299 -75.22 65.70 10.46
C ARG A 299 -75.00 65.38 8.98
N GLU A 300 -73.76 65.21 8.60
CA GLU A 300 -73.40 64.70 7.29
C GLU A 300 -73.02 63.23 7.43
N ILE A 301 -73.86 62.36 6.88
CA ILE A 301 -73.54 60.93 6.76
C ILE A 301 -72.85 60.77 5.40
N ARG A 302 -71.58 60.37 5.42
CA ARG A 302 -70.83 60.04 4.21
C ARG A 302 -70.56 58.54 4.20
N GLN A 303 -70.82 57.91 3.07
CA GLN A 303 -70.37 56.54 2.87
C GLN A 303 -68.90 56.56 2.44
N VAL A 304 -68.03 55.93 3.23
CA VAL A 304 -66.61 55.79 2.94
C VAL A 304 -66.26 54.35 2.61
N LYS A 305 -65.33 54.17 1.66
CA LYS A 305 -64.79 52.86 1.33
C LYS A 305 -63.78 52.44 2.38
N LYS A 306 -64.05 51.35 3.10
CA LYS A 306 -63.07 50.72 3.98
C LYS A 306 -62.51 49.47 3.31
N VAL A 307 -61.22 49.47 3.02
CA VAL A 307 -60.52 48.33 2.41
C VAL A 307 -60.49 47.17 3.41
N ILE A 308 -60.99 46.01 2.97
CA ILE A 308 -61.01 44.74 3.71
C ILE A 308 -59.81 43.88 3.35
N PHE A 309 -59.51 43.81 2.04
CA PHE A 309 -58.32 43.18 1.48
C PHE A 309 -57.68 44.13 0.47
N THR A 310 -56.40 44.42 0.68
CA THR A 310 -55.54 45.05 -0.32
C THR A 310 -55.39 44.17 -1.56
N ARG A 311 -54.95 44.74 -2.68
CA ARG A 311 -54.64 43.98 -3.91
C ARG A 311 -53.68 42.82 -3.65
N ASP A 312 -52.61 43.07 -2.89
CA ASP A 312 -51.59 42.08 -2.57
C ASP A 312 -52.15 40.93 -1.73
N GLU A 313 -53.12 41.20 -0.84
CA GLU A 313 -53.80 40.16 -0.07
C GLU A 313 -54.72 39.32 -0.96
N VAL A 314 -55.48 39.90 -1.89
CA VAL A 314 -56.32 39.14 -2.84
C VAL A 314 -55.46 38.27 -3.78
N GLN A 315 -54.32 38.81 -4.23
CA GLN A 315 -53.33 38.05 -5.00
C GLN A 315 -52.73 36.90 -4.18
N ARG A 316 -52.42 37.11 -2.90
CA ARG A 316 -51.96 36.04 -2.01
C ARG A 316 -53.01 34.94 -1.84
N ILE A 317 -54.29 35.32 -1.71
CA ILE A 317 -55.40 34.35 -1.60
C ILE A 317 -55.49 33.46 -2.85
N TRP A 318 -55.31 34.03 -4.03
CA TRP A 318 -55.21 33.26 -5.28
C TRP A 318 -54.00 32.33 -5.27
N ALA A 319 -52.83 32.85 -4.93
CA ALA A 319 -51.59 32.07 -4.89
C ALA A 319 -51.67 30.90 -3.90
N ASP A 320 -52.25 31.12 -2.73
CA ASP A 320 -52.47 30.08 -1.71
C ASP A 320 -53.49 29.04 -2.20
N GLY A 321 -54.58 29.47 -2.84
CA GLY A 321 -55.56 28.58 -3.48
C GLY A 321 -54.90 27.72 -4.56
N PHE A 322 -54.03 28.31 -5.39
CA PHE A 322 -53.28 27.58 -6.40
C PHE A 322 -52.31 26.57 -5.78
N MET A 323 -51.42 27.02 -4.91
CA MET A 323 -50.36 26.16 -4.36
C MET A 323 -50.94 25.01 -3.52
N GLY A 324 -51.95 25.30 -2.70
CA GLY A 324 -52.60 24.29 -1.87
C GLY A 324 -53.38 23.23 -2.65
N SER A 325 -53.98 23.60 -3.79
CA SER A 325 -54.75 22.66 -4.61
C SER A 325 -53.93 21.95 -5.69
N TYR A 326 -52.77 22.47 -6.09
CA TYR A 326 -51.94 21.83 -7.12
C TYR A 326 -51.46 20.44 -6.70
N GLU A 327 -50.91 20.32 -5.48
CA GLU A 327 -50.40 19.04 -4.94
C GLU A 327 -51.52 17.99 -4.85
N PHE A 328 -52.73 18.46 -4.58
CA PHE A 328 -53.94 17.67 -4.49
C PHE A 328 -54.35 17.07 -5.85
N TYR A 329 -54.26 17.84 -6.95
CA TYR A 329 -54.66 17.37 -8.28
C TYR A 329 -53.54 16.64 -9.04
N VAL A 330 -52.27 17.03 -8.90
CA VAL A 330 -51.17 16.55 -9.75
C VAL A 330 -50.92 15.04 -9.63
N SER A 331 -51.13 14.47 -8.44
CA SER A 331 -50.93 13.05 -8.17
C SER A 331 -51.84 12.14 -9.01
N HIS A 332 -53.09 12.55 -9.26
CA HIS A 332 -54.02 11.81 -10.12
C HIS A 332 -53.55 11.78 -11.57
N TYR A 333 -53.34 12.95 -12.18
CA TYR A 333 -52.98 13.06 -13.58
C TYR A 333 -51.60 12.43 -13.87
N PHE A 334 -50.65 12.56 -12.94
CA PHE A 334 -49.35 11.91 -13.02
C PHE A 334 -49.45 10.39 -12.98
N SER A 335 -50.07 9.83 -11.93
CA SER A 335 -50.15 8.38 -11.74
C SER A 335 -50.86 7.71 -12.92
N LEU A 336 -51.96 8.29 -13.42
CA LEU A 336 -52.69 7.76 -14.57
C LEU A 336 -51.81 7.65 -15.83
N ALA A 337 -51.14 8.74 -16.21
CA ALA A 337 -50.31 8.79 -17.41
C ALA A 337 -49.05 7.91 -17.31
N TYR A 338 -48.46 7.83 -16.11
CA TYR A 338 -47.33 6.97 -15.81
C TYR A 338 -47.65 5.49 -16.04
N HIS A 339 -48.76 5.01 -15.47
CA HIS A 339 -49.18 3.61 -15.60
C HIS A 339 -49.49 3.23 -17.05
N GLN A 340 -50.06 4.15 -17.83
CA GLN A 340 -50.34 3.91 -19.26
C GLN A 340 -49.06 3.74 -20.09
N ASN A 341 -47.96 4.40 -19.71
CA ASN A 341 -46.75 4.44 -20.53
C ASN A 341 -45.63 3.51 -20.06
N ILE A 342 -45.67 3.01 -18.82
CA ILE A 342 -44.65 2.07 -18.32
C ILE A 342 -44.63 0.75 -19.10
N GLN A 343 -45.79 0.21 -19.48
CA GLN A 343 -45.87 -1.01 -20.29
C GLN A 343 -45.30 -0.80 -21.69
N ARG A 344 -45.58 0.35 -22.30
CA ARG A 344 -45.02 0.74 -23.60
C ARG A 344 -43.50 0.84 -23.54
N GLY A 345 -42.96 1.47 -22.49
CA GLY A 345 -41.52 1.53 -22.23
C GLY A 345 -40.92 0.13 -22.13
N TYR A 346 -41.54 -0.73 -21.32
CA TYR A 346 -41.06 -2.11 -21.09
C TYR A 346 -40.96 -2.92 -22.38
N GLY A 347 -41.98 -2.87 -23.25
CA GLY A 347 -41.95 -3.56 -24.54
C GLY A 347 -40.81 -3.11 -25.45
N LEU A 348 -40.52 -1.80 -25.49
CA LEU A 348 -39.41 -1.25 -26.27
C LEU A 348 -38.04 -1.67 -25.71
N GLY A 349 -37.87 -1.64 -24.38
CA GLY A 349 -36.65 -2.09 -23.73
C GLY A 349 -36.39 -3.59 -23.95
N LEU A 350 -37.44 -4.41 -23.89
CA LEU A 350 -37.35 -5.86 -24.01
C LEU A 350 -36.77 -6.31 -25.36
N ALA A 351 -37.14 -5.66 -26.46
CA ALA A 351 -36.60 -5.97 -27.79
C ALA A 351 -35.09 -5.70 -27.87
N LEU A 352 -34.65 -4.52 -27.40
CA LEU A 352 -33.23 -4.13 -27.40
C LEU A 352 -32.40 -5.03 -26.47
N GLY A 353 -32.91 -5.35 -25.27
CA GLY A 353 -32.22 -6.23 -24.34
C GLY A 353 -32.06 -7.65 -24.87
N THR A 354 -33.10 -8.19 -25.51
CA THR A 354 -33.04 -9.52 -26.12
C THR A 354 -31.98 -9.59 -27.22
N GLU A 355 -31.97 -8.63 -28.15
CA GLU A 355 -31.00 -8.62 -29.25
C GLU A 355 -29.57 -8.41 -28.74
N THR A 356 -29.37 -7.52 -27.76
CA THR A 356 -28.05 -7.31 -27.12
C THR A 356 -27.56 -8.59 -26.46
N GLY A 357 -28.41 -9.26 -25.68
CA GLY A 357 -28.07 -10.52 -25.00
C GLY A 357 -27.76 -11.64 -25.99
N LYS A 358 -28.50 -11.71 -27.10
CA LYS A 358 -28.22 -12.66 -28.18
C LYS A 358 -26.84 -12.43 -28.82
N ILE A 359 -26.47 -11.19 -29.13
CA ILE A 359 -25.14 -10.88 -29.70
C ILE A 359 -24.04 -11.27 -28.71
N TYR A 360 -24.23 -10.98 -27.42
CA TYR A 360 -23.30 -11.38 -26.35
C TYR A 360 -23.13 -12.91 -26.29
N ALA A 361 -24.23 -13.66 -26.22
CA ALA A 361 -24.23 -15.13 -26.18
C ALA A 361 -23.52 -15.74 -27.41
N MET A 362 -23.78 -15.20 -28.61
CA MET A 362 -23.08 -15.61 -29.83
C MET A 362 -21.57 -15.34 -29.75
N GLN A 363 -21.16 -14.23 -29.15
CA GLN A 363 -19.74 -13.94 -28.95
C GLN A 363 -19.09 -14.96 -28.01
N VAL A 364 -19.75 -15.32 -26.89
CA VAL A 364 -19.29 -16.36 -25.96
C VAL A 364 -19.11 -17.71 -26.68
N GLY A 365 -20.12 -18.13 -27.45
CA GLY A 365 -20.04 -19.37 -28.24
C GLY A 365 -18.88 -19.37 -29.23
N LYS A 366 -18.65 -18.25 -29.92
CA LYS A 366 -17.52 -18.08 -30.84
C LYS A 366 -16.18 -18.25 -30.13
N VAL A 367 -15.99 -17.61 -28.97
CA VAL A 367 -14.76 -17.71 -28.17
C VAL A 367 -14.51 -19.17 -27.74
N ARG A 368 -15.54 -19.82 -27.21
CA ARG A 368 -15.47 -21.20 -26.72
C ARG A 368 -15.04 -22.18 -27.81
N GLU A 369 -15.73 -22.17 -28.95
CA GLU A 369 -15.44 -23.10 -30.04
C GLU A 369 -14.09 -22.79 -30.73
N PHE A 370 -13.71 -21.52 -30.84
CA PHE A 370 -12.38 -21.14 -31.35
C PHE A 370 -11.28 -21.70 -30.44
N ASN A 371 -11.41 -21.53 -29.12
CA ASN A 371 -10.45 -22.05 -28.14
C ASN A 371 -10.35 -23.57 -28.20
N ARG A 372 -11.48 -24.28 -28.28
CA ARG A 372 -11.51 -25.75 -28.42
C ARG A 372 -10.73 -26.21 -29.66
N ARG A 373 -11.00 -25.63 -30.84
CA ARG A 373 -10.30 -26.00 -32.08
C ARG A 373 -8.82 -25.65 -32.03
N TYR A 374 -8.47 -24.48 -31.48
CA TYR A 374 -7.08 -24.07 -31.32
C TYR A 374 -6.31 -25.04 -30.43
N GLN A 375 -6.93 -25.47 -29.32
CA GLN A 375 -6.35 -26.44 -28.41
C GLN A 375 -6.12 -27.80 -29.09
N GLU A 376 -7.09 -28.29 -29.86
CA GLU A 376 -6.96 -29.54 -30.62
C GLU A 376 -5.84 -29.48 -31.65
N VAL A 377 -5.81 -28.43 -32.48
CA VAL A 377 -4.78 -28.27 -33.53
C VAL A 377 -3.38 -28.17 -32.94
N SER A 378 -3.21 -27.40 -31.86
CA SER A 378 -1.91 -27.26 -31.19
C SER A 378 -1.45 -28.55 -30.51
N ARG A 379 -2.39 -29.30 -29.93
CA ARG A 379 -2.10 -30.63 -29.35
C ARG A 379 -1.65 -31.61 -30.42
N ASP A 380 -2.37 -31.67 -31.54
CA ASP A 380 -2.09 -32.65 -32.58
C ASP A 380 -0.75 -32.33 -33.27
N SER A 381 -0.47 -31.06 -33.56
CA SER A 381 0.84 -30.66 -34.11
C SER A 381 2.01 -30.90 -33.15
N TYR A 382 1.79 -30.72 -31.84
CA TYR A 382 2.79 -31.08 -30.84
C TYR A 382 3.13 -32.58 -30.91
N ARG A 383 2.11 -33.44 -30.95
CA ARG A 383 2.27 -34.91 -31.00
C ARG A 383 2.99 -35.38 -32.26
N GLU A 384 2.66 -34.79 -33.41
CA GLU A 384 3.31 -35.09 -34.69
C GLU A 384 4.79 -34.67 -34.73
N THR A 385 5.14 -33.59 -34.00
CA THR A 385 6.49 -32.98 -34.07
C THR A 385 7.46 -33.57 -33.05
N PHE A 386 6.98 -33.81 -31.82
CA PHE A 386 7.84 -34.07 -30.66
C PHE A 386 8.83 -35.20 -30.89
N ARG A 387 8.39 -36.33 -31.45
CA ARG A 387 9.24 -37.52 -31.58
C ARG A 387 10.42 -37.29 -32.52
N GLY A 388 10.18 -36.69 -33.68
CA GLY A 388 11.27 -36.39 -34.63
C GLY A 388 12.29 -35.41 -34.06
N GLU A 389 11.82 -34.38 -33.35
CA GLU A 389 12.70 -33.43 -32.66
C GLU A 389 13.50 -34.08 -31.54
N TYR A 390 12.85 -34.92 -30.72
CA TYR A 390 13.51 -35.65 -29.64
C TYR A 390 14.61 -36.55 -30.21
N ASP A 391 14.28 -37.38 -31.19
CA ASP A 391 15.22 -38.33 -31.79
C ASP A 391 16.44 -37.62 -32.39
N GLY A 392 16.23 -36.54 -33.13
CA GLY A 392 17.33 -35.75 -33.71
C GLY A 392 18.22 -35.09 -32.66
N ASN A 393 17.64 -34.48 -31.64
CA ASN A 393 18.41 -33.85 -30.55
C ASN A 393 19.14 -34.89 -29.70
N PHE A 394 18.53 -36.06 -29.46
CA PHE A 394 19.16 -37.15 -28.72
C PHE A 394 20.40 -37.66 -29.44
N HIS A 395 20.28 -38.03 -30.72
CA HIS A 395 21.41 -38.56 -31.49
C HIS A 395 22.54 -37.54 -31.66
N SER A 396 22.22 -36.30 -32.02
CA SER A 396 23.24 -35.24 -32.16
C SER A 396 23.95 -34.94 -30.84
N THR A 397 23.23 -34.87 -29.71
CA THR A 397 23.84 -34.64 -28.40
C THR A 397 24.69 -35.83 -27.97
N PHE A 398 24.23 -37.06 -28.23
CA PHE A 398 24.98 -38.28 -27.95
C PHE A 398 26.28 -38.32 -28.75
N GLU A 399 26.24 -38.02 -30.06
CA GLU A 399 27.43 -37.94 -30.92
C GLU A 399 28.41 -36.84 -30.46
N ASP A 400 27.90 -35.67 -30.06
CA ASP A 400 28.72 -34.59 -29.51
C ASP A 400 29.46 -35.01 -28.23
N TYR A 401 28.80 -35.74 -27.32
CA TYR A 401 29.44 -36.28 -26.12
C TYR A 401 30.44 -37.40 -26.45
N MET A 402 30.14 -38.28 -27.41
CA MET A 402 31.07 -39.34 -27.83
C MET A 402 32.33 -38.79 -28.50
N SER A 403 32.24 -37.68 -29.22
CA SER A 403 33.34 -37.13 -30.03
C SER A 403 34.19 -36.06 -29.33
N HIS A 404 33.78 -35.58 -28.16
CA HIS A 404 34.47 -34.51 -27.43
C HIS A 404 34.65 -34.84 -25.94
N PRO A 405 35.70 -34.31 -25.29
CA PRO A 405 35.82 -34.36 -23.83
C PRO A 405 34.74 -33.47 -23.17
N LYS A 406 34.14 -33.96 -22.09
CA LYS A 406 33.10 -33.26 -21.31
C LYS A 406 33.47 -33.29 -19.83
N LEU A 407 34.24 -32.28 -19.41
CA LEU A 407 34.85 -32.24 -18.08
C LEU A 407 33.94 -31.59 -17.04
N GLU A 408 33.89 -32.19 -15.85
CA GLU A 408 33.25 -31.65 -14.65
C GLU A 408 34.24 -31.74 -13.48
N ILE A 409 34.33 -30.70 -12.64
CA ILE A 409 35.07 -30.76 -11.37
C ILE A 409 34.03 -31.02 -10.26
N ASN A 410 34.06 -32.19 -9.64
CA ASN A 410 33.04 -32.61 -8.67
C ASN A 410 33.40 -32.23 -7.23
N LYS A 411 34.68 -32.18 -6.89
CA LYS A 411 35.17 -31.87 -5.54
C LYS A 411 36.59 -31.34 -5.61
N VAL A 412 36.94 -30.40 -4.73
CA VAL A 412 38.32 -29.95 -4.52
C VAL A 412 38.63 -29.95 -3.03
N THR A 413 39.83 -30.37 -2.68
CA THR A 413 40.41 -30.26 -1.34
C THR A 413 41.83 -29.72 -1.45
N PHE A 414 42.24 -28.95 -0.45
CA PHE A 414 43.58 -28.39 -0.37
C PHE A 414 44.34 -29.04 0.77
N ILE A 415 45.65 -29.16 0.59
CA ILE A 415 46.56 -29.69 1.59
C ILE A 415 47.71 -28.69 1.74
N GLY A 416 47.92 -28.21 2.95
CA GLY A 416 49.02 -27.31 3.30
C GLY A 416 50.34 -28.05 3.38
N LYS A 417 51.46 -27.35 3.19
CA LYS A 417 52.80 -27.94 3.30
C LYS A 417 53.10 -28.42 4.72
N THR A 418 52.48 -27.83 5.72
CA THR A 418 52.64 -28.21 7.13
C THR A 418 51.47 -29.09 7.58
N GLU A 419 51.30 -30.25 6.94
CA GLU A 419 50.12 -31.12 7.10
C GLU A 419 49.78 -31.50 8.56
N GLU A 420 50.79 -31.57 9.43
CA GLU A 420 50.65 -32.02 10.81
C GLU A 420 50.00 -30.99 11.74
N ASP A 421 50.05 -29.69 11.40
CA ASP A 421 49.60 -28.62 12.28
C ASP A 421 48.07 -28.40 12.24
N GLY A 422 47.39 -28.96 11.23
CA GLY A 422 45.94 -28.96 11.09
C GLY A 422 45.29 -27.61 10.78
N ILE A 423 46.07 -26.58 10.43
CA ILE A 423 45.58 -25.26 10.03
C ILE A 423 46.16 -24.88 8.66
N PHE A 424 45.64 -23.82 8.06
CA PHE A 424 46.28 -23.17 6.91
C PHE A 424 46.80 -21.81 7.36
N THR A 425 48.04 -21.48 7.00
CA THR A 425 48.65 -20.19 7.38
C THR A 425 48.86 -19.27 6.18
N PRO A 426 48.73 -17.94 6.34
CA PRO A 426 49.08 -17.00 5.27
C PRO A 426 50.52 -17.20 4.80
N GLY A 427 50.74 -17.28 3.48
CA GLY A 427 52.05 -17.54 2.88
C GLY A 427 52.46 -19.01 2.79
N GLU A 428 51.64 -19.95 3.26
CA GLU A 428 51.90 -21.38 3.18
C GLU A 428 51.75 -21.91 1.75
N TRP A 429 52.64 -22.81 1.34
CA TRP A 429 52.50 -23.54 0.08
C TRP A 429 51.39 -24.58 0.18
N ILE A 430 50.55 -24.67 -0.84
CA ILE A 430 49.43 -25.60 -0.92
C ILE A 430 49.49 -26.46 -2.19
N ARG A 431 48.99 -27.67 -2.06
CA ARG A 431 48.66 -28.56 -3.17
C ARG A 431 47.16 -28.85 -3.18
N SER A 432 46.65 -29.29 -4.33
CA SER A 432 45.23 -29.58 -4.50
C SER A 432 44.98 -31.02 -4.90
N GLN A 433 43.85 -31.53 -4.43
CA GLN A 433 43.24 -32.77 -4.87
C GLN A 433 41.87 -32.43 -5.46
N ALA A 434 41.72 -32.60 -6.78
CA ALA A 434 40.51 -32.31 -7.52
C ALA A 434 39.91 -33.59 -8.11
N LEU A 435 38.69 -33.94 -7.71
CA LEU A 435 37.94 -35.03 -8.31
C LEU A 435 37.32 -34.53 -9.61
N VAL A 436 37.88 -34.97 -10.73
CA VAL A 436 37.47 -34.58 -12.08
C VAL A 436 36.78 -35.76 -12.74
N THR A 437 35.63 -35.50 -13.36
CA THR A 437 34.91 -36.46 -14.19
C THR A 437 34.99 -36.02 -15.64
N ASN A 438 35.30 -36.95 -16.54
CA ASN A 438 35.13 -36.76 -17.96
C ASN A 438 33.98 -37.64 -18.44
N LEU A 439 32.84 -37.00 -18.74
CA LEU A 439 31.68 -37.65 -19.34
C LEU A 439 31.89 -37.89 -20.84
N GLY A 440 32.92 -37.34 -21.47
CA GLY A 440 33.14 -37.45 -22.90
C GLY A 440 33.70 -38.80 -23.33
N GLY A 441 33.39 -39.21 -24.56
CA GLY A 441 33.94 -40.41 -25.21
C GLY A 441 35.41 -40.27 -25.65
N VAL A 442 36.03 -39.11 -25.39
CA VAL A 442 37.44 -38.81 -25.71
C VAL A 442 38.15 -38.29 -24.46
N GLY A 443 39.35 -38.83 -24.20
CA GLY A 443 40.22 -38.40 -23.10
C GLY A 443 40.93 -37.09 -23.43
N LYS A 444 41.46 -36.40 -22.41
CA LYS A 444 42.14 -35.12 -22.62
C LYS A 444 43.28 -34.93 -21.62
N ASP A 445 44.40 -34.40 -22.11
CA ASP A 445 45.40 -33.79 -21.23
C ASP A 445 44.93 -32.39 -20.83
N VAL A 446 44.84 -32.15 -19.52
CA VAL A 446 44.33 -30.91 -18.93
C VAL A 446 45.42 -30.18 -18.18
N LYS A 447 45.35 -28.85 -18.22
CA LYS A 447 46.17 -27.96 -17.40
C LYS A 447 45.49 -27.69 -16.07
N VAL A 448 46.16 -28.01 -14.98
CA VAL A 448 45.71 -27.75 -13.61
C VAL A 448 46.53 -26.61 -13.01
N ARG A 449 45.86 -25.61 -12.44
CA ARG A 449 46.48 -24.51 -11.68
C ARG A 449 45.58 -24.04 -10.56
N LEU A 450 46.15 -23.32 -9.59
CA LEU A 450 45.40 -22.69 -8.51
C LEU A 450 45.12 -21.22 -8.84
N VAL A 451 43.97 -20.72 -8.39
CA VAL A 451 43.52 -19.33 -8.58
C VAL A 451 42.82 -18.82 -7.32
N GLY A 452 42.61 -17.51 -7.20
CA GLY A 452 41.91 -16.89 -6.06
C GLY A 452 42.87 -16.22 -5.09
N ASP A 453 42.67 -16.42 -3.79
CA ASP A 453 43.47 -15.80 -2.72
C ASP A 453 44.84 -16.48 -2.55
N ILE A 454 45.64 -16.41 -3.62
CA ILE A 454 47.02 -16.90 -3.71
C ILE A 454 47.98 -15.74 -3.92
N GLU A 455 49.22 -15.90 -3.46
CA GLU A 455 50.28 -14.90 -3.64
C GLU A 455 50.61 -14.73 -5.13
N ALA A 456 50.66 -13.47 -5.59
CA ALA A 456 50.91 -13.16 -7.00
C ALA A 456 52.27 -13.70 -7.47
N GLY A 457 52.26 -14.49 -8.55
CA GLY A 457 53.46 -15.10 -9.11
C GLY A 457 53.94 -16.37 -8.40
N SER A 458 53.18 -16.89 -7.44
CA SER A 458 53.45 -18.17 -6.79
C SER A 458 52.85 -19.37 -7.53
N ASP A 459 51.93 -19.16 -8.47
CA ASP A 459 51.21 -20.22 -9.17
C ASP A 459 52.03 -20.87 -10.30
N THR A 460 52.05 -22.20 -10.33
CA THR A 460 52.60 -22.99 -11.43
C THR A 460 51.52 -23.90 -12.04
N GLU A 461 51.58 -24.12 -13.37
CA GLU A 461 50.69 -25.03 -14.07
C GLU A 461 51.27 -26.46 -14.10
N GLU A 462 50.41 -27.47 -13.92
CA GLU A 462 50.73 -28.88 -14.15
C GLU A 462 49.85 -29.49 -15.24
N ASN A 463 50.42 -30.37 -16.07
CA ASN A 463 49.65 -31.15 -17.03
C ASN A 463 49.26 -32.51 -16.42
N LYS A 464 47.98 -32.85 -16.45
CA LYS A 464 47.44 -34.15 -16.00
C LYS A 464 46.61 -34.77 -17.11
N ASN A 465 46.62 -36.10 -17.22
CA ASN A 465 45.73 -36.81 -18.15
C ASN A 465 44.40 -37.15 -17.46
N VAL A 466 43.28 -36.88 -18.13
CA VAL A 466 41.94 -37.34 -17.72
C VAL A 466 41.40 -38.29 -18.80
N PRO A 467 41.30 -39.59 -18.51
CA PRO A 467 40.77 -40.56 -19.47
C PRO A 467 39.31 -40.25 -19.88
N ARG A 468 38.87 -40.79 -21.01
CA ARG A 468 37.45 -40.75 -21.40
C ARG A 468 36.59 -41.54 -20.42
N ILE A 469 35.32 -41.15 -20.27
CA ILE A 469 34.31 -41.88 -19.48
C ILE A 469 34.90 -42.36 -18.15
N SER A 470 35.40 -41.40 -17.37
CA SER A 470 36.16 -41.71 -16.18
C SER A 470 35.94 -40.68 -15.09
N ARG A 471 36.22 -41.10 -13.86
CA ARG A 471 36.25 -40.25 -12.68
C ARG A 471 37.57 -40.48 -11.95
N GLN A 472 38.36 -39.43 -11.82
CA GLN A 472 39.72 -39.53 -11.27
C GLN A 472 40.02 -38.38 -10.30
N MET A 473 40.75 -38.69 -9.24
CA MET A 473 41.36 -37.66 -8.39
C MET A 473 42.66 -37.19 -9.03
N LEU A 474 42.72 -35.91 -9.38
CA LEU A 474 43.94 -35.25 -9.83
C LEU A 474 44.60 -34.60 -8.62
N GLU A 475 45.86 -34.98 -8.35
CA GLU A 475 46.67 -34.39 -7.30
C GLU A 475 47.83 -33.60 -7.90
N THR A 476 47.99 -32.35 -7.45
CA THR A 476 49.13 -31.48 -7.82
C THR A 476 50.26 -31.60 -6.80
N ASP A 477 51.45 -31.15 -7.16
CA ASP A 477 52.49 -30.77 -6.22
C ASP A 477 52.08 -29.46 -5.49
N PHE A 478 52.98 -28.96 -4.64
CA PHE A 478 52.82 -27.67 -3.96
C PHE A 478 53.06 -26.52 -4.95
N ILE A 479 51.99 -26.12 -5.64
CA ILE A 479 52.06 -25.25 -6.83
C ILE A 479 51.60 -23.81 -6.60
N ALA A 480 51.17 -23.43 -5.40
CA ALA A 480 50.86 -22.02 -5.07
C ALA A 480 51.03 -21.73 -3.59
N ARG A 481 51.17 -20.45 -3.23
CA ARG A 481 51.17 -19.97 -1.84
C ARG A 481 49.87 -19.25 -1.53
N ILE A 482 49.33 -19.45 -0.33
CA ILE A 482 48.21 -18.66 0.20
C ILE A 482 48.63 -17.19 0.29
N ASP A 483 47.76 -16.25 -0.08
CA ASP A 483 48.06 -14.81 -0.02
C ASP A 483 48.54 -14.40 1.37
N THR A 484 49.72 -13.77 1.44
CA THR A 484 50.36 -13.35 2.69
C THR A 484 49.64 -12.18 3.37
N ARG A 485 48.72 -11.49 2.67
CA ARG A 485 47.97 -10.34 3.18
C ARG A 485 46.74 -10.75 3.99
N LEU A 486 46.31 -12.00 3.87
CA LEU A 486 45.18 -12.52 4.64
C LEU A 486 45.49 -12.48 6.13
N GLN A 487 44.55 -11.97 6.92
CA GLN A 487 44.64 -11.94 8.37
C GLN A 487 44.18 -13.26 8.98
N ALA A 488 44.59 -13.55 10.21
CA ALA A 488 44.09 -14.72 10.92
C ALA A 488 42.56 -14.66 11.03
N ARG A 489 41.91 -15.82 10.86
CA ARG A 489 40.46 -16.05 10.80
C ARG A 489 39.76 -15.51 9.56
N GLU A 490 40.50 -14.97 8.59
CA GLU A 490 39.92 -14.65 7.29
C GLU A 490 39.66 -15.93 6.48
N GLN A 491 38.65 -15.88 5.63
CA GLN A 491 38.33 -16.97 4.72
C GLN A 491 39.11 -16.80 3.43
N ALA A 492 40.04 -17.71 3.15
CA ALA A 492 40.68 -17.83 1.85
C ALA A 492 39.72 -18.54 0.87
N ASN A 493 39.53 -17.96 -0.31
CA ASN A 493 38.74 -18.51 -1.41
C ASN A 493 39.66 -18.90 -2.57
N ILE A 494 40.12 -20.14 -2.53
CA ILE A 494 41.05 -20.68 -3.53
C ILE A 494 40.31 -21.67 -4.43
N GLY A 495 40.57 -21.59 -5.73
CA GLY A 495 39.98 -22.46 -6.74
C GLY A 495 41.01 -23.29 -7.47
N VAL A 496 40.60 -24.50 -7.87
CA VAL A 496 41.35 -25.30 -8.83
C VAL A 496 40.80 -25.03 -10.21
N SER A 497 41.66 -24.58 -11.12
CA SER A 497 41.34 -24.40 -12.53
C SER A 497 41.84 -25.60 -13.33
N VAL A 498 40.95 -26.27 -14.04
CA VAL A 498 41.24 -27.38 -14.97
C VAL A 498 40.81 -26.94 -16.37
N ASP A 499 41.78 -26.60 -17.24
CA ASP A 499 41.54 -26.05 -18.58
C ASP A 499 40.56 -24.86 -18.60
N GLY A 500 40.59 -24.02 -17.58
CA GLY A 500 39.71 -22.85 -17.44
C GLY A 500 38.39 -23.10 -16.71
N LEU A 501 37.98 -24.35 -16.48
CA LEU A 501 36.91 -24.67 -15.53
C LEU A 501 37.43 -24.46 -14.11
N VAL A 502 36.71 -23.74 -13.26
CA VAL A 502 37.18 -23.43 -11.90
C VAL A 502 36.17 -23.90 -10.86
N LEU A 503 36.64 -24.65 -9.85
CA LEU A 503 35.87 -24.93 -8.65
C LEU A 503 36.59 -24.33 -7.43
N TYR A 504 35.91 -23.42 -6.74
CA TYR A 504 36.40 -22.80 -5.52
C TYR A 504 36.05 -23.62 -4.28
N ASN A 505 36.94 -23.61 -3.29
CA ASN A 505 36.65 -24.04 -1.94
C ASN A 505 37.20 -23.02 -0.95
N ARG A 506 36.43 -22.80 0.13
CA ARG A 506 36.75 -21.81 1.15
C ARG A 506 37.24 -22.51 2.40
N PHE A 507 38.28 -21.94 3.00
CA PHE A 507 38.79 -22.39 4.27
C PHE A 507 39.34 -21.21 5.05
N GLU A 508 39.35 -21.34 6.37
CA GLU A 508 39.86 -20.31 7.25
C GLU A 508 41.38 -20.40 7.33
N VAL A 509 42.06 -19.26 7.16
CA VAL A 509 43.48 -19.15 7.48
C VAL A 509 43.63 -18.74 8.94
N ASN A 510 44.59 -19.33 9.62
CA ASN A 510 44.84 -19.11 11.03
C ASN A 510 46.33 -18.83 11.25
N LYS A 511 46.66 -18.38 12.45
CA LYS A 511 48.04 -18.36 12.96
C LYS A 511 48.14 -19.31 14.15
N ILE A 512 49.32 -19.86 14.42
CA ILE A 512 49.52 -20.82 15.52
C ILE A 512 49.31 -20.19 16.92
N ALA A 513 49.24 -18.85 17.00
CA ALA A 513 48.95 -18.14 18.23
C ALA A 513 48.12 -16.88 17.92
N GLU A 514 46.97 -16.74 18.58
CA GLU A 514 46.01 -15.69 18.27
C GLU A 514 45.44 -15.00 19.51
N VAL A 515 45.21 -13.70 19.38
CA VAL A 515 44.36 -12.91 20.30
C VAL A 515 42.89 -13.11 19.96
N ASP A 516 42.14 -13.81 20.81
CA ASP A 516 40.70 -14.04 20.65
C ASP A 516 39.89 -12.77 20.86
N ASN A 517 40.13 -12.10 21.99
CA ASN A 517 39.42 -10.89 22.39
C ASN A 517 40.20 -10.12 23.45
N VAL A 518 40.01 -8.81 23.49
CA VAL A 518 40.50 -7.90 24.52
C VAL A 518 39.29 -7.36 25.27
N VAL A 519 39.22 -7.54 26.59
CA VAL A 519 38.06 -7.10 27.38
C VAL A 519 38.52 -6.21 28.52
N LEU A 520 38.01 -4.97 28.56
CA LEU A 520 38.11 -4.14 29.75
C LEU A 520 37.18 -4.69 30.85
N SER A 521 37.78 -5.31 31.87
CA SER A 521 37.06 -5.90 32.99
C SER A 521 36.60 -4.86 34.01
N SER A 522 37.41 -3.81 34.21
CA SER A 522 37.07 -2.67 35.06
C SER A 522 37.88 -1.44 34.69
N LEU A 523 37.27 -0.26 34.78
CA LEU A 523 37.93 1.04 34.63
C LEU A 523 37.54 1.93 35.80
N ASP A 524 38.54 2.38 36.55
CA ASP A 524 38.40 3.48 37.49
C ASP A 524 38.83 4.77 36.79
N VAL A 525 37.83 5.50 36.28
CA VAL A 525 38.05 6.76 35.56
C VAL A 525 38.66 7.83 36.49
N VAL A 526 38.37 7.79 37.79
CA VAL A 526 38.88 8.77 38.77
C VAL A 526 40.35 8.53 39.07
N ARG A 527 40.78 7.27 39.13
CA ARG A 527 42.18 6.89 39.38
C ARG A 527 43.01 6.71 38.11
N GLY A 528 42.40 6.71 36.92
CA GLY A 528 43.11 6.48 35.66
C GLY A 528 43.73 5.08 35.60
N SER A 529 43.04 4.07 36.14
CA SER A 529 43.53 2.70 36.26
C SER A 529 42.46 1.68 35.90
N GLY A 530 42.86 0.47 35.51
CA GLY A 530 41.92 -0.56 35.11
C GLY A 530 42.53 -1.95 34.98
N GLN A 531 41.66 -2.90 34.64
CA GLN A 531 42.02 -4.30 34.42
C GLN A 531 41.51 -4.75 33.06
N LEU A 532 42.40 -5.35 32.29
CA LEU A 532 42.12 -5.99 31.02
C LEU A 532 42.18 -7.50 31.19
N ARG A 533 41.31 -8.20 30.48
CA ARG A 533 41.38 -9.64 30.30
C ARG A 533 41.52 -9.93 28.82
N ILE A 534 42.67 -10.45 28.44
CA ILE A 534 42.99 -10.80 27.06
C ILE A 534 42.86 -12.32 26.91
N TYR A 535 42.07 -12.77 25.95
CA TYR A 535 41.87 -14.18 25.68
C TYR A 535 42.75 -14.61 24.52
N LEU A 536 43.50 -15.69 24.70
CA LEU A 536 44.42 -16.22 23.71
C LEU A 536 44.00 -17.62 23.25
N SER A 537 44.29 -17.95 22.00
CA SER A 537 44.09 -19.28 21.44
C SER A 537 45.28 -19.77 20.63
N ASN A 538 45.36 -21.09 20.52
CA ASN A 538 46.20 -21.80 19.56
C ASN A 538 45.27 -22.76 18.79
N PRO A 539 44.86 -22.43 17.56
CA PRO A 539 43.98 -23.26 16.75
C PRO A 539 44.68 -24.49 16.15
N SER A 540 46.02 -24.56 16.20
CA SER A 540 46.82 -25.66 15.67
C SER A 540 46.73 -26.92 16.54
N LYS A 541 46.99 -28.07 15.90
CA LYS A 541 47.26 -29.37 16.54
C LYS A 541 48.62 -29.44 17.21
N ASN A 542 49.50 -28.47 16.95
CA ASN A 542 50.83 -28.39 17.52
C ASN A 542 50.91 -27.24 18.55
N PRO A 543 51.69 -27.39 19.64
CA PRO A 543 51.98 -26.27 20.52
C PRO A 543 52.80 -25.19 19.80
N THR A 544 52.77 -23.96 20.29
CA THR A 544 53.65 -22.91 19.72
C THR A 544 55.12 -23.31 19.91
N PRO A 545 55.99 -23.11 18.91
CA PRO A 545 57.36 -23.62 18.94
C PRO A 545 58.25 -22.91 19.97
N SER A 546 57.88 -21.73 20.43
CA SER A 546 58.62 -20.93 21.42
C SER A 546 57.69 -20.14 22.34
N SER A 547 58.28 -19.45 23.32
CA SER A 547 57.58 -18.52 24.22
C SER A 547 57.03 -17.31 23.47
N LEU A 548 55.93 -16.75 23.99
CA LEU A 548 55.26 -15.60 23.40
C LEU A 548 55.45 -14.35 24.25
N ILE A 549 55.40 -13.19 23.62
CA ILE A 549 55.32 -11.90 24.30
C ILE A 549 53.96 -11.29 23.96
N LEU A 550 53.17 -11.00 24.99
CA LEU A 550 51.94 -10.21 24.85
C LEU A 550 52.27 -8.75 25.11
N ARG A 551 52.14 -7.91 24.08
CA ARG A 551 52.30 -6.46 24.16
C ARG A 551 50.92 -5.81 24.20
N VAL A 552 50.68 -4.96 25.19
CA VAL A 552 49.43 -4.21 25.32
C VAL A 552 49.73 -2.72 25.17
N GLU A 553 49.14 -2.13 24.14
CA GLU A 553 49.25 -0.74 23.78
C GLU A 553 47.96 -0.04 24.20
N ILE A 554 48.07 0.92 25.11
CA ILE A 554 47.00 1.83 25.49
C ILE A 554 47.55 3.26 25.33
N PRO A 555 46.79 4.20 24.73
CA PRO A 555 47.24 5.58 24.57
C PRO A 555 47.73 6.18 25.89
N GLU A 556 48.84 6.91 25.85
CA GLU A 556 49.42 7.69 26.96
C GLU A 556 50.07 6.89 28.09
N ILE A 557 50.08 5.57 28.01
CA ILE A 557 50.92 4.73 28.88
C ILE A 557 51.97 4.00 28.06
N ASP A 558 53.08 3.66 28.72
CA ASP A 558 54.11 2.82 28.12
C ASP A 558 53.55 1.43 27.79
N VAL A 559 54.08 0.81 26.74
CA VAL A 559 53.68 -0.54 26.30
C VAL A 559 53.88 -1.53 27.43
N ILE A 560 52.81 -2.24 27.79
CA ILE A 560 52.87 -3.27 28.82
C ILE A 560 53.23 -4.59 28.17
N GLU A 561 54.37 -5.17 28.53
CA GLU A 561 54.80 -6.46 28.03
C GLU A 561 54.62 -7.57 29.08
N ARG A 562 54.14 -8.73 28.62
CA ARG A 562 54.06 -9.94 29.45
C ARG A 562 54.61 -11.14 28.69
N ASN A 563 55.65 -11.76 29.25
CA ASN A 563 56.16 -13.03 28.78
C ASN A 563 55.17 -14.16 29.12
N LEU A 564 54.86 -14.98 28.13
CA LEU A 564 53.97 -16.12 28.23
C LEU A 564 54.73 -17.40 27.85
N PRO A 565 54.50 -18.51 28.56
CA PRO A 565 55.00 -19.80 28.11
C PRO A 565 54.36 -20.17 26.75
N PRO A 566 54.93 -21.13 26.02
CA PRO A 566 54.31 -21.70 24.83
C PRO A 566 52.83 -22.04 25.07
N LEU A 567 51.98 -21.79 24.05
CA LEU A 567 50.57 -22.17 24.10
C LEU A 567 50.43 -23.62 23.63
N GLU A 568 49.86 -24.46 24.49
CA GLU A 568 49.54 -25.84 24.16
C GLU A 568 48.63 -25.95 22.93
N ALA A 569 48.76 -27.04 22.19
CA ALA A 569 47.92 -27.35 21.05
C ALA A 569 46.42 -27.26 21.39
N GLY A 570 45.62 -26.68 20.49
CA GLY A 570 44.17 -26.57 20.65
C GLY A 570 43.71 -25.71 21.83
N THR A 571 44.58 -24.88 22.42
CA THR A 571 44.20 -23.96 23.51
C THR A 571 43.09 -23.02 23.04
N LYS A 572 42.00 -22.92 23.81
CA LYS A 572 40.87 -22.01 23.52
C LYS A 572 40.67 -21.00 24.64
N LYS A 573 40.63 -19.71 24.31
CA LYS A 573 40.28 -18.61 25.21
C LYS A 573 40.99 -18.66 26.56
N LYS A 574 42.31 -18.88 26.56
CA LYS A 574 43.13 -18.81 27.78
C LYS A 574 43.20 -17.35 28.25
N PRO A 575 42.68 -17.00 29.44
CA PRO A 575 42.67 -15.63 29.90
C PRO A 575 44.05 -15.21 30.42
N VAL A 576 44.43 -13.97 30.12
CA VAL A 576 45.62 -13.28 30.63
C VAL A 576 45.17 -11.93 31.18
N ASP A 577 45.22 -11.80 32.50
CA ASP A 577 44.80 -10.57 33.19
C ASP A 577 45.94 -9.56 33.28
N ILE A 578 45.72 -8.34 32.77
CA ILE A 578 46.70 -7.24 32.74
C ILE A 578 46.11 -6.05 33.51
N SER A 579 46.86 -5.52 34.47
CA SER A 579 46.49 -4.28 35.17
C SER A 579 47.26 -3.11 34.57
N PHE A 580 46.62 -1.95 34.44
CA PHE A 580 47.24 -0.71 33.99
C PHE A 580 46.86 0.46 34.89
N SER A 581 47.74 1.47 34.94
CA SER A 581 47.56 2.71 35.70
C SER A 581 48.34 3.83 35.05
N GLY A 582 47.95 5.08 35.31
CA GLY A 582 48.69 6.27 34.86
C GLY A 582 48.00 7.06 33.75
N LEU A 583 46.75 6.72 33.38
CA LEU A 583 45.95 7.57 32.51
C LEU A 583 45.56 8.86 33.24
N ASP A 584 45.58 10.02 32.57
CA ASP A 584 45.04 11.24 33.17
C ASP A 584 43.50 11.19 33.12
N PRO A 585 42.80 11.18 34.28
CA PRO A 585 41.34 11.15 34.35
C PRO A 585 40.65 12.21 33.49
N LEU A 586 41.17 13.45 33.48
CA LEU A 586 40.49 14.54 32.77
C LEU A 586 40.64 14.38 31.26
N HIS A 587 41.84 14.00 30.80
CA HIS A 587 42.08 13.77 29.38
C HIS A 587 41.30 12.58 28.84
N LEU A 588 41.20 11.52 29.67
CA LEU A 588 40.39 10.35 29.39
C LEU A 588 38.91 10.70 29.20
N ILE A 589 38.34 11.53 30.10
CA ILE A 589 36.97 12.03 30.01
C ILE A 589 36.79 12.93 28.77
N ASP A 590 37.73 13.85 28.51
CA ASP A 590 37.65 14.82 27.40
C ASP A 590 37.68 14.10 26.03
N LYS A 591 38.51 13.07 25.86
CA LYS A 591 38.52 12.22 24.67
C LYS A 591 37.25 11.40 24.55
N GLY A 592 36.73 10.85 25.66
CA GLY A 592 35.50 10.06 25.71
C GLY A 592 35.58 8.67 25.05
N THR A 593 36.61 8.40 24.26
CA THR A 593 36.92 7.07 23.72
C THR A 593 38.43 6.87 23.69
N PHE A 594 38.88 5.63 23.90
CA PHE A 594 40.26 5.24 23.67
C PHE A 594 40.35 3.78 23.21
N ASN A 595 41.36 3.45 22.43
CA ASN A 595 41.55 2.12 21.88
C ASN A 595 42.62 1.38 22.67
N ILE A 596 42.42 0.08 22.87
CA ILE A 596 43.40 -0.83 23.44
C ILE A 596 43.78 -1.79 22.32
N ARG A 597 45.08 -2.01 22.09
CA ARG A 597 45.57 -3.02 21.17
C ARG A 597 46.43 -4.03 21.92
N ALA A 598 46.14 -5.31 21.74
CA ALA A 598 46.93 -6.41 22.23
C ALA A 598 47.60 -7.10 21.04
N VAL A 599 48.92 -7.23 21.08
CA VAL A 599 49.74 -7.83 20.02
C VAL A 599 50.47 -9.02 20.61
N LEU A 600 50.33 -10.17 19.96
CA LEU A 600 51.03 -11.39 20.31
C LEU A 600 52.24 -11.55 19.40
N VAL A 601 53.43 -11.63 19.99
CA VAL A 601 54.72 -11.70 19.28
C VAL A 601 55.42 -13.01 19.61
N MET A 602 56.01 -13.65 18.61
CA MET A 602 56.83 -14.86 18.75
C MET A 602 58.18 -14.65 18.06
N GLY A 603 59.26 -14.64 18.84
CA GLY A 603 60.55 -14.15 18.32
C GLY A 603 60.44 -12.67 17.92
N ASP A 604 60.71 -12.38 16.65
CA ASP A 604 60.59 -11.03 16.06
C ASP A 604 59.32 -10.84 15.20
N GLU A 605 58.44 -11.87 15.10
CA GLU A 605 57.23 -11.83 14.25
C GLU A 605 55.97 -11.51 15.08
N GLU A 606 55.15 -10.58 14.59
CA GLU A 606 53.76 -10.39 15.06
C GLU A 606 52.91 -11.56 14.55
N MET A 607 52.39 -12.35 15.49
CA MET A 607 51.55 -13.50 15.19
C MET A 607 50.11 -13.09 14.90
N HIS A 608 49.54 -12.28 15.80
CA HIS A 608 48.19 -11.75 15.69
C HIS A 608 48.03 -10.54 16.60
N SER A 609 47.13 -9.63 16.25
CA SER A 609 46.69 -8.58 17.17
C SER A 609 45.17 -8.51 17.26
N GLY A 610 44.70 -8.13 18.44
CA GLY A 610 43.29 -7.82 18.70
C GLY A 610 43.19 -6.43 19.31
N SER A 611 42.04 -5.80 19.19
CA SER A 611 41.80 -4.49 19.78
C SER A 611 40.40 -4.38 20.36
N ASP A 612 40.23 -3.46 21.29
CA ASP A 612 38.95 -3.06 21.85
C ASP A 612 38.89 -1.52 21.91
N SER A 613 37.68 -0.96 21.80
CA SER A 613 37.46 0.48 21.90
C SER A 613 36.55 0.77 23.08
N VAL A 614 37.11 1.46 24.07
CA VAL A 614 36.41 1.76 25.31
C VAL A 614 35.76 3.13 25.17
N THR A 615 34.44 3.18 25.38
CA THR A 615 33.66 4.42 25.41
C THR A 615 33.36 4.83 26.85
N ILE A 616 33.47 6.12 27.13
CA ILE A 616 33.32 6.70 28.46
C ILE A 616 32.10 7.63 28.46
N ASP A 617 31.18 7.38 29.39
CA ASP A 617 30.10 8.32 29.69
C ASP A 617 30.70 9.59 30.30
N ARG A 618 30.80 10.63 29.48
CA ARG A 618 31.41 11.90 29.87
C ARG A 618 30.67 12.55 31.04
N SER A 619 29.34 12.58 31.04
CA SER A 619 28.56 13.27 32.08
C SER A 619 28.67 12.56 33.44
N SER A 620 28.53 11.24 33.46
CA SER A 620 28.67 10.45 34.69
C SER A 620 30.11 10.45 35.23
N SER A 621 31.09 10.33 34.33
CA SER A 621 32.51 10.29 34.70
C SER A 621 32.99 11.66 35.18
N LEU A 622 32.60 12.75 34.52
CA LEU A 622 32.93 14.10 34.94
C LEU A 622 32.26 14.47 36.27
N ALA A 623 31.01 14.05 36.50
CA ALA A 623 30.36 14.22 37.81
C ALA A 623 31.06 13.44 38.93
N SER A 624 31.50 12.21 38.64
CA SER A 624 32.24 11.37 39.59
C SER A 624 33.62 11.97 39.90
N TYR A 625 34.32 12.46 38.89
CA TYR A 625 35.62 13.10 39.04
C TYR A 625 35.51 14.44 39.77
N PHE A 626 34.49 15.25 39.48
CA PHE A 626 34.14 16.44 40.25
C PHE A 626 33.92 16.10 41.73
N HIS A 627 33.08 15.10 42.02
CA HIS A 627 32.79 14.67 43.39
C HIS A 627 34.06 14.22 44.13
N ALA A 628 34.93 13.47 43.45
CA ALA A 628 36.18 13.01 44.02
C ALA A 628 37.14 14.19 44.31
N LEU A 629 37.27 15.16 43.39
CA LEU A 629 38.11 16.34 43.58
C LEU A 629 37.64 17.19 44.77
N VAL A 630 36.34 17.49 44.87
CA VAL A 630 35.82 18.31 45.98
C VAL A 630 35.91 17.62 47.33
N ASN A 631 35.94 16.28 47.36
CA ASN A 631 36.15 15.49 48.57
C ASN A 631 37.61 15.11 48.83
N GLN A 632 38.57 15.59 48.02
CA GLN A 632 39.99 15.27 48.13
C GLN A 632 40.29 13.76 48.06
N GLN A 633 39.55 13.04 47.22
CA GLN A 633 39.68 11.58 47.03
C GLN A 633 40.58 11.21 45.83
N VAL A 634 41.12 12.20 45.11
CA VAL A 634 42.05 11.98 44.00
C VAL A 634 43.47 11.97 44.54
N GLU A 635 44.13 10.83 44.44
CA GLU A 635 45.50 10.62 44.93
C GLU A 635 46.52 11.33 44.03
N GLY A 636 47.65 11.76 44.61
CA GLY A 636 48.80 12.31 43.85
C GLY A 636 48.70 13.78 43.43
N LEU A 637 47.65 14.51 43.83
CA LEU A 637 47.52 15.95 43.56
C LEU A 637 47.81 16.78 44.82
N SER A 638 48.61 17.85 44.65
CA SER A 638 48.71 18.90 45.66
C SER A 638 47.39 19.69 45.77
N GLN A 639 47.26 20.50 46.83
CA GLN A 639 46.08 21.35 47.01
C GLN A 639 45.92 22.36 45.85
N SER A 640 47.02 22.98 45.40
CA SER A 640 47.01 23.92 44.27
C SER A 640 46.61 23.24 42.96
N GLU A 641 47.08 22.02 42.71
CA GLU A 641 46.71 21.26 41.51
C GLU A 641 45.26 20.80 41.55
N THR A 642 44.76 20.44 42.73
CA THR A 642 43.34 20.10 42.93
C THR A 642 42.44 21.29 42.58
N GLU A 643 42.79 22.50 43.02
CA GLU A 643 42.03 23.71 42.72
C GLU A 643 42.04 24.05 41.22
N ILE A 644 43.20 23.92 40.55
CA ILE A 644 43.31 24.12 39.09
C ILE A 644 42.45 23.09 38.35
N ARG A 645 42.55 21.80 38.72
CA ARG A 645 41.77 20.72 38.09
C ARG A 645 40.28 20.89 38.37
N LEU A 646 39.90 21.38 39.55
CA LEU A 646 38.51 21.64 39.89
C LEU A 646 37.90 22.73 39.00
N GLY A 647 38.61 23.84 38.81
CA GLY A 647 38.17 24.90 37.89
C GLY A 647 38.03 24.39 36.46
N ALA A 648 39.02 23.63 35.99
CA ALA A 648 38.97 22.98 34.69
C ALA A 648 37.72 22.08 34.54
N VAL A 649 37.44 21.22 35.52
CA VAL A 649 36.26 20.34 35.53
C VAL A 649 34.95 21.13 35.55
N GLN A 650 34.85 22.19 36.34
CA GLN A 650 33.68 23.07 36.39
C GLN A 650 33.38 23.70 35.03
N ASP A 651 34.41 24.12 34.29
CA ASP A 651 34.25 24.65 32.93
C ASP A 651 33.67 23.61 31.96
N ARG A 652 34.14 22.35 32.02
CA ARG A 652 33.61 21.26 31.18
C ARG A 652 32.17 20.92 31.56
N VAL A 653 31.87 20.87 32.86
CA VAL A 653 30.51 20.65 33.36
C VAL A 653 29.58 21.73 32.81
N LEU A 654 30.01 22.99 32.87
CA LEU A 654 29.23 24.12 32.38
C LEU A 654 29.02 24.03 30.86
N ALA A 655 30.05 23.67 30.10
CA ALA A 655 29.95 23.49 28.66
C ALA A 655 28.95 22.38 28.29
N ILE A 656 29.06 21.19 28.90
CA ILE A 656 28.13 20.08 28.67
C ILE A 656 26.71 20.48 29.05
N ALA A 657 26.52 21.09 30.23
CA ALA A 657 25.20 21.52 30.67
C ALA A 657 24.60 22.62 29.76
N GLN A 658 25.43 23.51 29.23
CA GLN A 658 25.01 24.53 28.27
C GLN A 658 24.56 23.90 26.94
N ASP A 659 25.29 22.91 26.44
CA ASP A 659 24.92 22.17 25.24
C ASP A 659 23.65 21.36 25.44
N GLU A 660 23.50 20.67 26.58
CA GLU A 660 22.28 19.95 26.95
C GLU A 660 21.09 20.90 27.05
N VAL A 661 21.25 22.07 27.67
CA VAL A 661 20.17 23.08 27.74
C VAL A 661 19.81 23.59 26.35
N ASN A 662 20.78 23.87 25.48
CA ASN A 662 20.52 24.29 24.11
C ASN A 662 19.81 23.20 23.30
N LYS A 663 20.21 21.93 23.48
CA LYS A 663 19.65 20.78 22.77
C LYS A 663 18.26 20.39 23.28
N TYR A 664 18.02 20.50 24.58
CA TYR A 664 16.80 20.03 25.25
C TYR A 664 15.91 21.16 25.74
N HIS A 665 16.06 22.39 25.21
CA HIS A 665 15.31 23.58 25.64
C HIS A 665 13.77 23.45 25.56
N ASN A 666 13.26 22.53 24.74
CA ASN A 666 11.83 22.23 24.58
C ASN A 666 11.46 20.76 24.89
N SER A 667 12.42 19.94 25.34
CA SER A 667 12.27 18.50 25.59
C SER A 667 11.89 18.21 27.05
N SER A 668 11.33 17.04 27.35
CA SER A 668 11.03 16.59 28.72
C SER A 668 12.14 15.74 29.35
N VAL A 669 13.37 15.75 28.80
CA VAL A 669 14.51 14.97 29.32
C VAL A 669 14.76 15.22 30.82
N TRP A 670 14.69 16.47 31.27
CA TRP A 670 14.87 16.83 32.68
C TRP A 670 13.77 16.33 33.62
N GLU A 671 12.61 15.99 33.07
CA GLU A 671 11.45 15.47 33.81
C GLU A 671 11.44 13.94 33.82
N ASN A 672 11.66 13.33 32.65
CA ASN A 672 11.51 11.90 32.47
C ASN A 672 12.82 11.12 32.66
N ARG A 673 13.96 11.74 32.39
CA ARG A 673 15.29 11.11 32.40
C ARG A 673 16.36 12.07 32.92
N PRO A 674 16.20 12.64 34.13
CA PRO A 674 17.19 13.58 34.67
C PRO A 674 18.57 12.94 34.82
N ALA A 675 18.65 11.64 35.14
CA ALA A 675 19.93 10.93 35.25
C ALA A 675 20.76 10.92 33.95
N ASP A 676 20.15 11.11 32.78
CA ASP A 676 20.88 11.15 31.50
C ASP A 676 21.57 12.50 31.25
N THR A 677 21.48 13.44 32.19
CA THR A 677 21.96 14.82 32.03
C THR A 677 23.06 15.16 33.01
N MET A 678 23.91 16.12 32.68
CA MET A 678 24.98 16.60 33.55
C MET A 678 24.45 17.09 34.91
N ALA A 679 23.35 17.85 34.93
CA ALA A 679 22.77 18.33 36.18
C ALA A 679 22.19 17.19 37.03
N GLY A 680 21.55 16.21 36.41
CA GLY A 680 21.03 15.05 37.15
C GLY A 680 22.12 14.10 37.63
N GLN A 681 23.20 13.92 36.87
CA GLN A 681 24.39 13.19 37.32
C GLN A 681 25.01 13.86 38.56
N LEU A 682 25.18 15.19 38.56
CA LEU A 682 25.66 15.92 39.74
C LEU A 682 24.72 15.76 40.94
N ALA A 683 23.41 15.89 40.74
CA ALA A 683 22.40 15.69 41.77
C ALA A 683 22.45 14.27 42.36
N GLN A 684 22.60 13.27 41.49
CA GLN A 684 22.73 11.87 41.88
C GLN A 684 24.00 11.65 42.71
N LYS A 685 25.17 12.14 42.27
CA LYS A 685 26.42 12.01 43.03
C LYS A 685 26.32 12.71 44.38
N TYR A 686 25.75 13.92 44.42
CA TYR A 686 25.52 14.67 45.67
C TYR A 686 24.66 13.90 46.69
N LYS A 687 23.61 13.21 46.22
CA LYS A 687 22.69 12.45 47.09
C LYS A 687 23.22 11.08 47.51
N THR A 688 23.89 10.38 46.60
CA THR A 688 24.17 8.95 46.75
C THR A 688 25.60 8.64 47.16
N GLN A 689 26.55 9.54 46.94
CA GLN A 689 27.94 9.35 47.36
C GLN A 689 28.21 10.07 48.68
N ALA A 690 28.93 9.38 49.58
CA ALA A 690 29.26 9.92 50.88
C ALA A 690 30.30 11.04 50.76
N PHE A 691 29.99 12.20 51.34
CA PHE A 691 30.99 13.22 51.57
C PHE A 691 32.04 12.75 52.57
N SER A 692 33.22 13.39 52.53
CA SER A 692 34.27 13.19 53.53
C SER A 692 33.72 13.29 54.96
N SER A 693 34.23 12.44 55.86
CA SER A 693 33.93 12.50 57.29
C SER A 693 34.56 13.72 57.98
N ASP A 694 35.52 14.38 57.34
CA ASP A 694 36.09 15.64 57.82
C ASP A 694 35.07 16.79 57.61
N PRO A 695 34.61 17.46 58.70
CA PRO A 695 33.64 18.55 58.61
C PRO A 695 34.10 19.72 57.73
N GLN A 696 35.40 20.02 57.68
CA GLN A 696 35.92 21.11 56.87
C GLN A 696 35.91 20.76 55.38
N VAL A 697 36.31 19.53 55.03
CA VAL A 697 36.29 19.05 53.64
C VAL A 697 34.85 18.94 53.15
N LYS A 698 33.95 18.37 53.97
CA LYS A 698 32.52 18.30 53.68
C LYS A 698 31.91 19.68 53.45
N GLY A 699 32.19 20.64 54.34
CA GLY A 699 31.68 22.01 54.22
C GLY A 699 32.16 22.68 52.92
N ARG A 700 33.44 22.53 52.56
CA ARG A 700 33.98 23.03 51.29
C ARG A 700 33.35 22.34 50.09
N ALA A 701 33.22 21.02 50.11
CA ALA A 701 32.60 20.27 49.02
C ALA A 701 31.16 20.71 48.75
N GLN A 702 30.35 20.88 49.81
CA GLN A 702 28.99 21.38 49.69
C GLN A 702 28.94 22.81 49.16
N ALA A 703 29.89 23.68 49.54
CA ALA A 703 30.01 25.02 48.99
C ALA A 703 30.35 25.01 47.49
N GLN A 704 31.21 24.09 47.03
CA GLN A 704 31.54 23.93 45.60
C GLN A 704 30.35 23.43 44.78
N TYR A 705 29.56 22.49 45.30
CA TYR A 705 28.29 22.09 44.68
C TYR A 705 27.28 23.23 44.63
N GLN A 706 27.19 24.03 45.69
CA GLN A 706 26.31 25.19 45.76
C GLN A 706 26.68 26.22 44.69
N ASP A 707 27.97 26.58 44.58
CA ASP A 707 28.48 27.56 43.60
C ASP A 707 28.26 27.11 42.14
N LEU A 708 28.62 25.87 41.83
CA LEU A 708 28.36 25.27 40.52
C LEU A 708 26.86 25.26 40.20
N GLY A 709 26.01 24.91 41.18
CA GLY A 709 24.56 24.94 41.04
C GLY A 709 24.00 26.34 40.79
N GLU A 710 24.53 27.38 41.45
CA GLU A 710 24.14 28.78 41.18
C GLU A 710 24.54 29.22 39.76
N THR A 711 25.65 28.70 39.25
CA THR A 711 26.10 28.95 37.87
C THR A 711 25.20 28.24 36.86
N LEU A 712 24.94 26.95 37.04
CA LEU A 712 24.04 26.18 36.18
C LEU A 712 22.61 26.74 36.19
N TRP A 713 22.14 27.24 37.34
CA TRP A 713 20.82 27.83 37.48
C TRP A 713 20.56 29.00 36.51
N LYS A 714 21.60 29.76 36.15
CA LYS A 714 21.48 30.88 35.20
C LYS A 714 21.07 30.38 33.81
N LEU A 715 21.40 29.14 33.44
CA LEU A 715 21.07 28.56 32.13
C LEU A 715 19.57 28.31 31.93
N ARG A 716 18.78 28.22 33.01
CA ARG A 716 17.32 28.02 32.93
C ARG A 716 16.60 29.07 32.07
N GLY A 717 17.19 30.26 31.93
CA GLY A 717 16.64 31.36 31.11
C GLY A 717 16.60 31.02 29.62
N LYS A 718 17.39 30.05 29.18
CA LYS A 718 17.47 29.57 27.78
C LYS A 718 16.50 28.41 27.48
N ILE A 719 15.72 27.96 28.45
CA ILE A 719 14.74 26.87 28.27
C ILE A 719 13.37 27.49 28.01
N ASP A 720 12.77 27.25 26.84
CA ASP A 720 11.54 27.94 26.41
C ASP A 720 10.29 27.37 27.08
N LYS A 721 10.22 26.04 27.23
CA LYS A 721 9.03 25.36 27.73
C LYS A 721 8.94 25.48 29.25
N GLY A 722 7.83 26.05 29.74
CA GLY A 722 7.63 26.32 31.18
C GLY A 722 7.72 25.08 32.09
N SER A 723 7.19 23.94 31.66
CA SER A 723 7.28 22.68 32.42
C SER A 723 8.72 22.13 32.44
N THR A 724 9.42 22.14 31.30
CA THR A 724 10.83 21.75 31.20
C THR A 724 11.73 22.64 32.05
N ARG A 725 11.51 23.95 32.01
CA ARG A 725 12.27 24.92 32.83
C ARG A 725 12.09 24.64 34.32
N LYS A 726 10.88 24.26 34.73
CA LYS A 726 10.57 23.86 36.11
C LYS A 726 11.28 22.56 36.49
N ALA A 727 11.27 21.55 35.64
CA ALA A 727 11.96 20.27 35.87
C ALA A 727 13.48 20.44 36.00
N TYR A 728 14.13 21.15 35.06
CA TYR A 728 15.55 21.51 35.14
C TYR A 728 15.90 22.24 36.45
N SER A 729 15.05 23.20 36.82
CA SER A 729 15.21 23.94 38.08
C SER A 729 15.13 23.03 39.30
N GLN A 730 14.22 22.04 39.31
CA GLN A 730 14.10 21.10 40.43
C GLN A 730 15.35 20.25 40.58
N VAL A 731 15.92 19.76 39.48
CA VAL A 731 17.18 18.97 39.51
C VAL A 731 18.33 19.75 40.12
N ILE A 732 18.52 21.02 39.75
CA ILE A 732 19.61 21.85 40.33
C ILE A 732 19.41 22.08 41.83
N MET A 733 18.17 22.30 42.27
CA MET A 733 17.89 22.52 43.70
C MET A 733 18.26 21.33 44.58
N GLU A 734 18.41 20.14 44.01
CA GLU A 734 18.78 18.93 44.75
C GLU A 734 20.20 18.98 45.34
N PHE A 735 21.12 19.67 44.66
CA PHE A 735 22.50 19.84 45.10
C PHE A 735 22.87 21.31 45.37
N SER A 736 21.92 22.23 45.22
CA SER A 736 22.08 23.68 45.46
C SER A 736 20.86 24.27 46.19
N PRO A 737 20.64 23.90 47.48
CA PRO A 737 19.42 24.20 48.21
C PRO A 737 19.21 25.69 48.54
N GLU A 738 20.27 26.51 48.59
CA GLU A 738 20.14 27.93 48.93
C GLU A 738 19.41 28.75 47.84
N ILE A 739 19.33 28.22 46.62
CA ILE A 739 18.50 28.77 45.53
C ILE A 739 17.03 28.80 45.91
N HIS A 740 16.56 27.78 46.66
CA HIS A 740 15.17 27.69 47.11
C HIS A 740 14.84 28.81 48.12
N LYS A 741 15.75 29.09 49.05
CA LYS A 741 15.59 30.11 50.10
C LYS A 741 15.56 31.54 49.54
N LYS A 742 16.28 31.83 48.45
CA LYS A 742 16.23 33.13 47.75
C LYS A 742 14.89 33.38 47.03
N LYS A 743 14.12 32.33 46.71
CA LYS A 743 12.83 32.42 45.99
C LYS A 743 11.62 32.67 46.91
N LEU A 744 11.73 32.37 48.20
CA LEU A 744 10.69 32.61 49.21
C LEU A 744 10.77 34.00 49.86
N LYS A 745 11.83 34.77 49.54
CA LYS A 745 12.07 36.15 50.05
C LYS A 745 11.77 37.26 49.02
N LYS A 746 11.35 36.89 47.80
CA LYS A 746 10.86 37.78 46.74
C LYS A 746 9.46 37.36 46.39
#